data_AF-A0A7I5EBI3-F1
#
_entry.id   AF-A0A7I5EBI3-F1
#
_cell.length_a   1.000
_cell.length_b   1.000
_cell.length_c   1.000
_cell.angle_alpha   90.00
_cell.angle_beta   90.00
_cell.angle_gamma   90.00
#
_symmetry.space_group_name_H-M   'P 1'
#
loop_
_entity.id
_entity.type
_entity.pdbx_description
1 polymer ?
#
loop_
_entity_poly.entity_id
_entity_poly.type
_entity_poly.pdbx_seq_one_letter_code
_entity_poly.pdbx_strand_id
1 'polypeptide(L)'
;MITPLPMLLVILLTVSHMAMGDKSMAVYCLKPPNFGMGSYNKESNQCNVKYAIPTTNQAEAQEFCEMQHPYSLKQVTHGKETWCYIMAELECGSSEVLIGENCFLFDADSKHSEGDDRCRAHGRTYKMHRITSVFEQKWLATFFSAYGMMWVKNAELENRHLLVTEVKDKIMINKEGRLAIGTSPNYVIVTRKGAVAGIKPGRLVRMNPNVEMPLLCSRPATPRKEYLKSIGDRMEQIGYKITVARDLGDIDRPFTVIRGLHSFVMKDEYSAGPEDLYDSCSAFQHGYPATPYDFKNPEDFKKVLREAEVNIVAVPGQKHTASQTPNMEKCTKDSDFERQRTHFYFNIKRKDGSFFEKGAANSSFWARQFPDRTCADMPRVAMAYTQRGLVDVPNNARLFVVCTFGAPPNVKADEMSDDDCHPLASYDKDLRQCKCKKDHEDLVDTKIFLKRETDTQQRGIHCLRCVATTEIDVFMIIDVFDGDEGRAGWATAICLRFAFGFNNAWVRSLLLGGGGTDNILDDTNTFHHVTMAIESDDTWYGINSKYWEGGKEHRGGNLLRAFERGFTELDKRPASRKLLVLLLWKPPKDIKDVVKRYNELLTGTDSVIEIFVASRHDELDRNLAKLSSSGTVYKVGLSYADSCRTSTRIASIMQRLHCLR
;
A
#
# COMPACT_ATOMS: atom_id res chain seq x y z
N MET A 1 40.83 5.30 53.97
CA MET A 1 40.09 4.09 53.54
C MET A 1 38.81 4.53 52.84
N ILE A 2 38.71 4.18 51.56
CA ILE A 2 37.51 4.02 50.71
C ILE A 2 36.43 5.12 50.80
N THR A 3 36.48 6.01 49.82
CA THR A 3 35.39 6.91 49.40
C THR A 3 34.30 6.14 48.62
N PRO A 4 33.01 6.49 48.75
CA PRO A 4 31.91 5.80 48.07
C PRO A 4 31.66 6.33 46.64
N LEU A 5 31.21 5.41 45.78
CA LEU A 5 30.75 5.61 44.40
C LEU A 5 29.57 6.60 44.29
N PRO A 6 29.44 7.36 43.19
CA PRO A 6 28.19 8.04 42.84
C PRO A 6 27.28 7.17 41.95
N MET A 7 26.02 7.15 42.37
CA MET A 7 24.77 6.76 41.72
C MET A 7 24.73 6.65 40.19
N LEU A 8 24.26 5.49 39.73
CA LEU A 8 23.73 5.20 38.41
C LEU A 8 22.31 5.80 38.29
N LEU A 9 22.14 6.92 37.59
CA LEU A 9 20.81 7.50 37.31
C LEU A 9 20.28 6.95 35.97
N VAL A 10 19.23 6.12 36.05
CA VAL A 10 18.48 5.61 34.90
C VAL A 10 17.49 6.70 34.45
N ILE A 11 17.68 7.26 33.25
CA ILE A 11 16.74 8.23 32.67
C ILE A 11 15.75 7.51 31.74
N LEU A 12 14.46 7.61 32.09
CA LEU A 12 13.29 7.19 31.32
C LEU A 12 13.17 8.01 30.02
N LEU A 13 13.07 7.31 28.89
CA LEU A 13 12.71 7.88 27.59
C LEU A 13 11.19 8.07 27.50
N THR A 14 10.71 9.31 27.57
CA THR A 14 9.39 9.70 27.07
C THR A 14 9.58 10.50 25.77
N VAL A 15 8.88 10.10 24.71
CA VAL A 15 8.86 10.80 23.41
C VAL A 15 7.45 11.34 23.19
N SER A 16 7.32 12.67 23.25
CA SER A 16 6.09 13.40 22.97
C SER A 16 5.97 13.71 21.46
N HIS A 17 4.75 13.67 20.93
CA HIS A 17 4.40 13.86 19.52
C HIS A 17 4.60 15.29 19.00
N MET A 18 5.31 15.49 17.86
CA MET A 18 5.22 16.69 16.99
C MET A 18 5.54 16.36 15.50
N ALA A 19 5.11 17.22 14.55
CA ALA A 19 4.79 16.93 13.14
C ALA A 19 5.83 17.33 12.05
N MET A 20 5.69 16.65 10.88
CA MET A 20 6.14 16.85 9.47
C MET A 20 7.64 16.90 9.09
N GLY A 21 8.01 16.03 8.14
CA GLY A 21 9.37 15.53 7.82
C GLY A 21 9.56 14.15 8.47
N ASP A 22 10.22 13.19 7.79
CA ASP A 22 10.36 11.78 8.23
C ASP A 22 10.72 11.69 9.73
N LYS A 23 9.68 11.48 10.56
CA LYS A 23 9.76 11.70 12.01
C LYS A 23 10.83 10.83 12.64
N SER A 24 11.07 9.66 12.05
CA SER A 24 12.05 8.71 12.52
C SER A 24 13.47 9.29 12.49
N MET A 25 13.87 9.92 11.37
CA MET A 25 15.21 10.49 11.21
C MET A 25 15.40 11.73 12.08
N ALA A 26 14.39 12.60 12.16
CA ALA A 26 14.44 13.76 13.05
C ALA A 26 14.58 13.32 14.52
N VAL A 27 13.80 12.32 14.96
CA VAL A 27 13.88 11.77 16.32
C VAL A 27 15.23 11.10 16.58
N TYR A 28 15.74 10.32 15.63
CA TYR A 28 17.09 9.76 15.69
C TYR A 28 18.14 10.85 15.85
N CYS A 29 18.07 11.90 15.04
CA CYS A 29 19.07 12.96 15.03
C CYS A 29 19.11 13.76 16.33
N LEU A 30 17.96 13.92 17.00
CA LEU A 30 17.89 14.57 18.29
C LEU A 30 18.51 13.73 19.41
N LYS A 31 18.52 12.40 19.27
CA LYS A 31 19.01 11.45 20.27
C LYS A 31 19.72 10.25 19.62
N PRO A 32 20.86 10.46 18.95
CA PRO A 32 21.58 9.37 18.33
C PRO A 32 22.18 8.46 19.42
N PRO A 33 22.43 7.17 19.13
CA PRO A 33 22.98 6.24 20.11
C PRO A 33 24.40 6.64 20.53
N ASN A 34 24.98 5.94 21.51
CA ASN A 34 26.40 6.08 21.91
C ASN A 34 26.84 7.53 22.23
N PHE A 35 25.95 8.30 22.87
CA PHE A 35 26.21 9.69 23.27
C PHE A 35 26.59 10.62 22.11
N GLY A 36 26.14 10.30 20.89
CA GLY A 36 26.29 11.21 19.77
C GLY A 36 25.52 12.53 20.00
N MET A 37 25.98 13.60 19.37
CA MET A 37 25.30 14.89 19.32
C MET A 37 24.89 15.16 17.89
N GLY A 38 23.59 15.14 17.60
CA GLY A 38 23.07 15.34 16.25
C GLY A 38 22.44 16.71 16.03
N SER A 39 22.46 17.16 14.78
CA SER A 39 21.75 18.34 14.30
C SER A 39 21.00 17.99 13.00
N TYR A 40 19.69 18.21 12.99
CA TYR A 40 18.83 17.89 11.86
C TYR A 40 18.49 19.14 11.05
N ASN A 41 18.78 19.10 9.75
CA ASN A 41 18.38 20.10 8.79
C ASN A 41 17.10 19.63 8.07
N LYS A 42 15.98 20.32 8.33
CA LYS A 42 14.67 20.01 7.75
C LYS A 42 14.62 20.22 6.23
N GLU A 43 15.32 21.22 5.71
CA GLU A 43 15.27 21.59 4.29
C GLU A 43 16.01 20.57 3.43
N SER A 44 17.17 20.11 3.90
CA SER A 44 17.99 19.13 3.17
C SER A 44 17.75 17.68 3.60
N ASN A 45 16.88 17.45 4.59
CA ASN A 45 16.64 16.14 5.21
C ASN A 45 17.94 15.44 5.65
N GLN A 46 18.89 16.22 6.17
CA GLN A 46 20.20 15.74 6.60
C GLN A 46 20.30 15.76 8.12
N CYS A 47 20.99 14.76 8.66
CA CYS A 47 21.35 14.67 10.06
C CYS A 47 22.87 14.60 10.16
N ASN A 48 23.45 15.55 10.86
CA ASN A 48 24.89 15.56 11.12
C ASN A 48 25.09 15.11 12.55
N VAL A 49 25.73 13.96 12.75
CA VAL A 49 25.99 13.41 14.09
C VAL A 49 27.47 13.44 14.38
N LYS A 50 27.80 14.02 15.52
CA LYS A 50 29.14 14.05 16.08
C LYS A 50 29.27 13.01 17.20
N TYR A 51 30.28 12.15 17.11
CA TYR A 51 30.62 11.18 18.14
C TYR A 51 31.96 11.53 18.78
N ALA A 52 32.02 11.52 20.11
CA ALA A 52 33.26 11.63 20.89
C ALA A 52 34.08 10.33 20.88
N ILE A 53 34.12 9.66 19.73
CA ILE A 53 34.86 8.42 19.49
C ILE A 53 35.89 8.74 18.40
N PRO A 54 37.20 8.57 18.67
CA PRO A 54 38.22 8.83 17.68
C PRO A 54 38.27 7.71 16.64
N THR A 55 38.47 8.09 15.38
CA THR A 55 38.76 7.16 14.26
C THR A 55 40.03 7.61 13.54
N THR A 56 40.87 6.66 13.17
CA THR A 56 42.23 6.94 12.66
C THR A 56 42.25 7.30 11.19
N ASN A 57 41.30 6.77 10.40
CA ASN A 57 41.25 6.95 8.96
C ASN A 57 39.79 6.94 8.44
N GLN A 58 39.64 7.27 7.16
CA GLN A 58 38.33 7.38 6.50
C GLN A 58 37.54 6.07 6.52
N ALA A 59 38.19 4.91 6.32
CA ALA A 59 37.51 3.62 6.27
C ALA A 59 36.97 3.22 7.65
N GLU A 60 37.75 3.43 8.70
CA GLU A 60 37.32 3.18 10.09
C GLU A 60 36.15 4.09 10.48
N ALA A 61 36.21 5.38 10.09
CA ALA A 61 35.10 6.32 10.32
C ALA A 61 33.83 5.89 9.57
N GLN A 62 33.98 5.40 8.34
CA GLN A 62 32.87 4.91 7.54
C GLN A 62 32.22 3.68 8.18
N GLU A 63 32.99 2.65 8.50
CA GLU A 63 32.50 1.43 9.16
C GLU A 63 31.81 1.75 10.49
N PHE A 64 32.42 2.62 11.29
CA PHE A 64 31.82 3.09 12.54
C PHE A 64 30.46 3.75 12.29
N CYS A 65 30.39 4.73 11.39
CA CYS A 65 29.18 5.48 11.09
C CYS A 65 28.05 4.61 10.53
N GLU A 66 28.35 3.69 9.61
CA GLU A 66 27.37 2.75 9.02
C GLU A 66 26.69 1.88 10.09
N MET A 67 27.38 1.56 11.19
CA MET A 67 26.79 0.82 12.31
C MET A 67 25.93 1.69 13.25
N GLN A 68 25.99 3.02 13.16
CA GLN A 68 25.34 3.95 14.09
C GLN A 68 23.99 4.51 13.64
N HIS A 69 23.53 4.21 12.43
CA HIS A 69 22.21 4.65 11.96
C HIS A 69 21.55 3.63 11.03
N PRO A 70 20.23 3.68 10.85
CA PRO A 70 19.52 2.88 9.85
C PRO A 70 19.34 3.57 8.48
N TYR A 71 19.88 4.78 8.29
CA TYR A 71 19.69 5.62 7.09
C TYR A 71 20.90 5.57 6.13
N SER A 72 20.94 6.42 5.11
CA SER A 72 22.05 6.52 4.17
C SER A 72 23.19 7.39 4.71
N LEU A 73 24.42 6.89 4.65
CA LEU A 73 25.62 7.64 4.99
C LEU A 73 26.14 8.41 3.76
N LYS A 74 26.15 9.73 3.84
CA LYS A 74 26.59 10.60 2.74
C LYS A 74 28.10 10.85 2.79
N GLN A 75 28.61 11.16 3.97
CA GLN A 75 30.01 11.52 4.18
C GLN A 75 30.41 11.21 5.60
N VAL A 76 31.71 11.00 5.81
CA VAL A 76 32.33 10.95 7.13
C VAL A 76 33.53 11.87 7.23
N THR A 77 33.83 12.30 8.45
CA THR A 77 35.10 12.94 8.80
C THR A 77 35.71 12.18 9.98
N HIS A 78 36.92 11.66 9.76
CA HIS A 78 37.69 10.97 10.80
C HIS A 78 38.52 11.96 11.64
N GLY A 79 38.99 11.52 12.80
CA GLY A 79 39.82 12.35 13.68
C GLY A 79 39.62 12.04 15.17
N LYS A 80 39.92 13.01 16.03
CA LYS A 80 39.67 12.91 17.49
C LYS A 80 38.20 12.76 17.83
N GLU A 81 37.34 13.25 16.94
CA GLU A 81 35.89 13.13 16.99
C GLU A 81 35.45 12.67 15.60
N THR A 82 34.50 11.74 15.54
CA THR A 82 34.02 11.19 14.28
C THR A 82 32.71 11.85 13.90
N TRP A 83 32.64 12.39 12.69
CA TRP A 83 31.43 12.99 12.14
C TRP A 83 30.78 12.08 11.12
N CYS A 84 29.49 11.83 11.28
CA CYS A 84 28.65 11.09 10.36
C CYS A 84 27.62 12.05 9.74
N TYR A 85 27.65 12.22 8.43
CA TYR A 85 26.69 13.03 7.69
C TYR A 85 25.68 12.10 7.02
N ILE A 86 24.45 12.11 7.53
CA ILE A 86 23.42 11.12 7.25
C ILE A 86 22.28 11.79 6.49
N MET A 87 21.65 11.06 5.57
CA MET A 87 20.49 11.52 4.80
C MET A 87 19.42 10.44 4.75
N ALA A 88 18.15 10.81 4.85
CA ALA A 88 17.05 9.91 4.50
C ALA A 88 16.71 10.11 3.02
N GLU A 89 17.22 9.18 2.23
CA GLU A 89 17.03 9.08 0.78
C GLU A 89 15.72 8.36 0.40
N LEU A 90 15.15 7.63 1.35
CA LEU A 90 13.85 6.99 1.26
C LEU A 90 12.84 7.77 2.09
N GLU A 91 11.56 7.56 1.82
CA GLU A 91 10.47 8.17 2.56
C GLU A 91 9.38 7.16 2.93
N CYS A 92 8.77 7.45 4.07
CA CYS A 92 7.66 6.73 4.65
C CYS A 92 6.49 7.68 4.93
N GLY A 93 5.30 7.10 5.10
CA GLY A 93 4.10 7.82 5.51
C GLY A 93 4.25 8.46 6.90
N SER A 94 3.38 9.40 7.22
CA SER A 94 3.50 10.25 8.42
C SER A 94 3.42 9.52 9.77
N SER A 95 2.86 8.31 9.77
CA SER A 95 2.70 7.43 10.94
C SER A 95 3.70 6.28 10.97
N GLU A 96 4.63 6.25 10.02
CA GLU A 96 5.56 5.14 9.82
C GLU A 96 6.97 5.50 10.31
N VAL A 97 7.76 4.48 10.60
CA VAL A 97 9.17 4.60 10.99
C VAL A 97 10.03 4.02 9.88
N LEU A 98 10.90 4.82 9.29
CA LEU A 98 11.89 4.36 8.34
C LEU A 98 13.05 3.67 9.07
N ILE A 99 13.28 2.39 8.77
CA ILE A 99 14.46 1.64 9.23
C ILE A 99 15.03 0.89 8.03
N GLY A 100 16.24 1.26 7.60
CA GLY A 100 16.81 0.72 6.37
C GLY A 100 15.93 1.07 5.18
N GLU A 101 15.43 0.03 4.50
CA GLU A 101 14.69 0.15 3.25
C GLU A 101 13.18 -0.12 3.41
N ASN A 102 12.71 -0.23 4.66
CA ASN A 102 11.33 -0.54 4.98
C ASN A 102 10.71 0.56 5.86
N CYS A 103 9.42 0.79 5.60
CA CYS A 103 8.57 1.58 6.45
C CYS A 103 7.82 0.66 7.40
N PHE A 104 7.96 0.92 8.70
CA PHE A 104 7.36 0.13 9.75
C PHE A 104 6.20 0.86 10.39
N LEU A 105 5.15 0.11 10.67
CA LEU A 105 4.08 0.54 11.55
C LEU A 105 3.81 -0.55 12.58
N PHE A 106 3.31 -0.13 13.73
CA PHE A 106 2.75 -1.05 14.70
C PHE A 106 1.25 -1.13 14.47
N ASP A 107 0.71 -2.33 14.64
CA ASP A 107 -0.73 -2.53 14.70
C ASP A 107 -1.13 -2.99 16.11
N ALA A 108 -2.39 -2.77 16.48
CA ALA A 108 -2.88 -3.05 17.83
C ALA A 108 -2.76 -4.54 18.19
N ASP A 109 -2.89 -4.84 19.48
CA ASP A 109 -2.78 -6.21 19.99
C ASP A 109 -3.66 -7.20 19.22
N SER A 110 -3.05 -8.31 18.81
CA SER A 110 -3.69 -9.35 18.01
C SER A 110 -2.97 -10.69 18.20
N LYS A 111 -3.65 -11.78 17.84
CA LYS A 111 -3.03 -13.10 17.75
C LYS A 111 -2.10 -13.16 16.54
N HIS A 112 -1.08 -14.02 16.63
CA HIS A 112 -0.10 -14.22 15.55
C HIS A 112 -0.76 -14.66 14.23
N SER A 113 -1.74 -15.56 14.30
CA SER A 113 -2.46 -16.12 13.14
C SER A 113 -3.24 -15.07 12.34
N GLU A 114 -3.53 -13.92 12.93
CA GLU A 114 -4.27 -12.82 12.29
C GLU A 114 -3.31 -11.77 11.70
N GLY A 115 -2.00 -11.94 11.87
CA GLY A 115 -0.99 -10.91 11.64
C GLY A 115 -0.95 -10.37 10.21
N ASP A 116 -0.96 -11.24 9.20
CA ASP A 116 -0.93 -10.79 7.80
C ASP A 116 -2.21 -10.04 7.41
N ASP A 117 -3.38 -10.57 7.77
CA ASP A 117 -4.68 -9.94 7.49
C ASP A 117 -4.77 -8.55 8.15
N ARG A 118 -4.30 -8.45 9.39
CA ARG A 118 -4.26 -7.22 10.18
C ARG A 118 -3.29 -6.20 9.58
N CYS A 119 -2.07 -6.59 9.23
CA CYS A 119 -1.12 -5.70 8.59
C CYS A 119 -1.61 -5.21 7.23
N ARG A 120 -2.19 -6.09 6.41
CA ARG A 120 -2.74 -5.73 5.09
C ARG A 120 -3.93 -4.77 5.18
N ALA A 121 -4.62 -4.67 6.32
CA ALA A 121 -5.67 -3.67 6.54
C ALA A 121 -5.15 -2.22 6.52
N HIS A 122 -3.84 -2.01 6.70
CA HIS A 122 -3.19 -0.70 6.53
C HIS A 122 -2.86 -0.38 5.07
N GLY A 123 -3.02 -1.34 4.16
CA GLY A 123 -2.78 -1.19 2.72
C GLY A 123 -2.20 -2.47 2.10
N ARG A 124 -2.45 -2.68 0.80
CA ARG A 124 -2.06 -3.91 0.08
C ARG A 124 -0.56 -4.23 0.14
N THR A 125 0.29 -3.22 0.28
CA THR A 125 1.75 -3.37 0.36
C THR A 125 2.26 -3.78 1.74
N TYR A 126 1.41 -3.71 2.76
CA TYR A 126 1.78 -4.05 4.14
C TYR A 126 1.66 -5.55 4.39
N LYS A 127 2.64 -6.08 5.09
CA LYS A 127 2.65 -7.46 5.56
C LYS A 127 3.22 -7.54 6.97
N MET A 128 2.89 -8.64 7.64
CA MET A 128 3.56 -8.95 8.90
C MET A 128 5.05 -9.11 8.64
N HIS A 129 5.84 -8.35 9.37
CA HIS A 129 7.24 -8.17 9.06
C HIS A 129 8.04 -9.43 9.40
N ARG A 130 8.95 -9.80 8.50
CA ARG A 130 9.98 -10.83 8.71
C ARG A 130 11.31 -10.12 8.85
N ILE A 131 11.94 -10.28 10.00
CA ILE A 131 13.26 -9.73 10.28
C ILE A 131 14.30 -10.52 9.51
N THR A 132 15.23 -9.81 8.89
CA THR A 132 16.23 -10.39 7.98
C THR A 132 17.67 -10.22 8.47
N SER A 133 17.93 -9.31 9.43
CA SER A 133 19.29 -9.06 9.91
C SER A 133 19.36 -8.67 11.40
N VAL A 134 20.53 -8.87 12.02
CA VAL A 134 20.81 -8.40 13.39
C VAL A 134 20.82 -6.88 13.48
N PHE A 135 21.22 -6.21 12.39
CA PHE A 135 21.14 -4.75 12.27
C PHE A 135 19.70 -4.26 12.42
N GLU A 136 18.76 -4.90 11.72
CA GLU A 136 17.33 -4.60 11.83
C GLU A 136 16.81 -4.86 13.24
N GLN A 137 17.20 -5.96 13.90
CA GLN A 137 16.83 -6.25 15.30
C GLN A 137 17.24 -5.12 16.27
N LYS A 138 18.46 -4.57 16.12
CA LYS A 138 18.97 -3.46 16.94
C LYS A 138 18.07 -2.23 16.79
N TRP A 139 17.73 -1.86 15.55
CA TRP A 139 16.96 -0.65 15.27
C TRP A 139 15.50 -0.80 15.64
N LEU A 140 14.89 -1.96 15.39
CA LEU A 140 13.54 -2.25 15.85
C LEU A 140 13.43 -2.12 17.38
N ALA A 141 14.38 -2.67 18.12
CA ALA A 141 14.40 -2.50 19.58
C ALA A 141 14.55 -1.04 20.02
N THR A 142 15.26 -0.23 19.24
CA THR A 142 15.50 1.18 19.55
C THR A 142 14.25 2.05 19.28
N PHE A 143 13.66 1.95 18.09
CA PHE A 143 12.50 2.78 17.73
C PHE A 143 11.19 2.32 18.36
N PHE A 144 11.04 1.02 18.62
CA PHE A 144 9.81 0.43 19.16
C PHE A 144 9.92 0.05 20.63
N SER A 145 10.84 0.67 21.39
CA SER A 145 11.05 0.38 22.81
C SER A 145 9.82 0.64 23.68
N ALA A 146 8.84 1.42 23.21
CA ALA A 146 7.60 1.70 23.92
C ALA A 146 6.68 0.46 24.04
N TYR A 147 6.79 -0.50 23.11
CA TYR A 147 5.84 -1.61 22.96
C TYR A 147 6.24 -2.88 23.74
N GLY A 148 7.47 -2.96 24.25
CA GLY A 148 7.96 -4.10 25.03
C GLY A 148 8.29 -5.34 24.20
N MET A 149 7.30 -5.91 23.52
CA MET A 149 7.43 -7.08 22.64
C MET A 149 6.44 -6.98 21.48
N MET A 150 6.78 -7.49 20.31
CA MET A 150 5.91 -7.46 19.13
C MET A 150 6.01 -8.75 18.33
N TRP A 151 4.89 -9.18 17.74
CA TRP A 151 4.83 -10.33 16.85
C TRP A 151 5.56 -10.08 15.52
N VAL A 152 6.27 -11.10 15.03
CA VAL A 152 6.95 -11.12 13.73
C VAL A 152 6.65 -12.43 12.97
N LYS A 153 6.83 -12.41 11.65
CA LYS A 153 6.52 -13.54 10.75
C LYS A 153 7.64 -14.59 10.63
N ASN A 154 8.78 -14.35 11.26
CA ASN A 154 9.95 -15.23 11.20
C ASN A 154 9.63 -16.69 11.54
N ALA A 155 10.15 -17.62 10.73
CA ALA A 155 10.14 -19.05 10.99
C ALA A 155 11.51 -19.56 11.49
N GLU A 156 11.55 -20.75 12.09
CA GLU A 156 12.75 -21.31 12.72
C GLU A 156 13.96 -21.41 11.76
N LEU A 157 13.75 -21.88 10.52
CA LEU A 157 14.82 -21.99 9.51
C LEU A 157 15.40 -20.63 9.10
N GLU A 158 14.60 -19.57 9.20
CA GLU A 158 14.96 -18.20 8.79
C GLU A 158 15.78 -17.48 9.86
N ASN A 159 15.83 -18.03 11.08
CA ASN A 159 16.45 -17.38 12.24
C ASN A 159 17.93 -17.71 12.44
N ARG A 160 18.55 -18.52 11.57
CA ARG A 160 19.93 -19.01 11.75
C ARG A 160 20.97 -17.90 11.90
N HIS A 161 20.74 -16.75 11.30
CA HIS A 161 21.64 -15.60 11.33
C HIS A 161 21.16 -14.47 12.26
N LEU A 162 20.10 -14.71 13.05
CA LEU A 162 19.49 -13.73 13.93
C LEU A 162 19.82 -14.01 15.40
N LEU A 163 19.70 -12.98 16.24
CA LEU A 163 19.82 -13.14 17.67
C LEU A 163 18.52 -13.73 18.23
N VAL A 164 18.52 -15.04 18.46
CA VAL A 164 17.43 -15.77 19.13
C VAL A 164 17.82 -16.09 20.56
N THR A 165 16.89 -15.94 21.50
CA THR A 165 17.03 -16.50 22.85
C THR A 165 16.16 -17.73 22.96
N GLU A 166 16.79 -18.90 22.95
CA GLU A 166 16.12 -20.16 23.20
C GLU A 166 16.22 -20.50 24.69
N VAL A 167 15.08 -20.86 25.28
CA VAL A 167 15.03 -21.43 26.62
C VAL A 167 14.54 -22.86 26.47
N LYS A 168 15.38 -23.81 26.86
CA LYS A 168 15.12 -25.25 26.68
C LYS A 168 13.71 -25.62 27.18
N ASP A 169 12.95 -26.25 26.29
CA ASP A 169 11.58 -26.75 26.49
C ASP A 169 10.58 -25.70 27.01
N LYS A 170 10.88 -24.41 26.85
CA LYS A 170 10.05 -23.31 27.38
C LYS A 170 9.73 -22.26 26.31
N ILE A 171 8.54 -21.71 26.42
CA ILE A 171 8.06 -20.57 25.62
C ILE A 171 7.56 -19.46 26.53
N MET A 172 7.53 -18.24 26.01
CA MET A 172 6.81 -17.17 26.68
C MET A 172 5.29 -17.38 26.54
N ILE A 173 4.56 -17.09 27.61
CA ILE A 173 3.10 -17.30 27.67
C ILE A 173 2.30 -16.01 27.91
N ASN A 174 2.97 -14.87 28.08
CA ASN A 174 2.32 -13.59 28.33
C ASN A 174 3.22 -12.38 28.02
N LYS A 175 2.65 -11.17 28.13
CA LYS A 175 3.34 -9.88 27.89
C LYS A 175 4.42 -9.56 28.91
N GLU A 176 4.32 -10.14 30.10
CA GLU A 176 5.31 -9.96 31.17
C GLU A 176 6.56 -10.83 30.96
N GLY A 177 6.57 -11.71 29.95
CA GLY A 177 7.70 -12.57 29.62
C GLY A 177 7.87 -13.76 30.56
N ARG A 178 6.78 -14.26 31.15
CA ARG A 178 6.80 -15.50 31.93
C ARG A 178 7.04 -16.68 31.01
N LEU A 179 7.89 -17.59 31.47
CA LEU A 179 8.25 -18.81 30.75
C LEU A 179 7.48 -20.00 31.34
N ALA A 180 6.91 -20.82 30.46
CA ALA A 180 6.30 -22.09 30.82
C ALA A 180 6.76 -23.18 29.85
N ILE A 181 6.61 -24.44 30.26
CA ILE A 181 6.95 -25.58 29.42
C ILE A 181 6.07 -25.56 28.17
N GLY A 182 6.67 -25.68 26.99
CA GLY A 182 5.94 -25.72 25.74
C GLY A 182 6.83 -25.54 24.52
N THR A 183 6.22 -25.67 23.35
CA THR A 183 6.85 -25.42 22.05
C THR A 183 5.94 -24.50 21.22
N SER A 184 6.55 -23.65 20.40
CA SER A 184 5.84 -22.77 19.48
C SER A 184 6.74 -22.50 18.28
N PRO A 185 6.18 -22.51 17.05
CA PRO A 185 6.91 -22.09 15.86
C PRO A 185 6.97 -20.56 15.72
N ASN A 186 6.26 -19.81 16.56
CA ASN A 186 6.05 -18.38 16.40
C ASN A 186 6.93 -17.55 17.32
N TYR A 187 7.41 -16.42 16.80
CA TYR A 187 8.39 -15.57 17.45
C TYR A 187 7.88 -14.16 17.68
N VAL A 188 8.31 -13.58 18.80
CA VAL A 188 8.22 -12.14 19.06
C VAL A 188 9.61 -11.53 19.13
N ILE A 189 9.74 -10.26 18.72
CA ILE A 189 10.93 -9.45 19.01
C ILE A 189 10.74 -8.71 20.34
N VAL A 190 11.73 -8.80 21.22
CA VAL A 190 11.79 -8.03 22.47
C VAL A 190 12.37 -6.64 22.18
N THR A 191 11.61 -5.58 22.46
CA THR A 191 12.05 -4.19 22.22
C THR A 191 12.41 -3.41 23.48
N ARG A 192 11.98 -3.87 24.66
CA ARG A 192 12.32 -3.22 25.94
C ARG A 192 12.88 -4.18 26.97
N LYS A 193 13.86 -3.70 27.72
CA LYS A 193 14.38 -4.35 28.92
C LYS A 193 13.47 -3.99 30.10
N GLY A 194 12.45 -4.80 30.38
CA GLY A 194 11.63 -4.67 31.59
C GLY A 194 10.84 -5.94 31.83
N ALA A 195 10.75 -6.44 33.08
CA ALA A 195 10.08 -7.64 33.62
C ALA A 195 10.25 -9.01 32.89
N VAL A 196 10.54 -9.00 31.59
CA VAL A 196 10.72 -10.12 30.66
C VAL A 196 12.05 -10.82 30.95
N ALA A 197 12.02 -11.83 31.82
CA ALA A 197 13.00 -12.91 32.01
C ALA A 197 14.52 -12.61 31.86
N GLY A 198 14.98 -11.36 32.06
CA GLY A 198 16.36 -10.97 31.78
C GLY A 198 16.77 -10.97 30.30
N ILE A 199 15.82 -11.06 29.37
CA ILE A 199 16.10 -11.11 27.93
C ILE A 199 16.49 -9.71 27.43
N LYS A 200 17.60 -9.62 26.68
CA LYS A 200 18.06 -8.35 26.11
C LYS A 200 17.14 -7.91 24.96
N PRO A 201 16.88 -6.59 24.81
CA PRO A 201 16.22 -6.06 23.62
C PRO A 201 16.95 -6.43 22.34
N GLY A 202 16.21 -6.51 21.23
CA GLY A 202 16.71 -6.90 19.91
C GLY A 202 16.85 -8.41 19.74
N ARG A 203 16.18 -9.21 20.58
CA ARG A 203 16.21 -10.67 20.47
C ARG A 203 14.85 -11.26 20.14
N LEU A 204 14.86 -12.31 19.33
CA LEU A 204 13.70 -13.14 19.05
C LEU A 204 13.51 -14.20 20.12
N VAL A 205 12.26 -14.45 20.51
CA VAL A 205 11.90 -15.44 21.52
C VAL A 205 10.60 -16.13 21.11
N ARG A 206 10.51 -17.44 21.37
CA ARG A 206 9.31 -18.23 21.11
C ARG A 206 8.18 -17.81 22.06
N MET A 207 6.98 -17.62 21.51
CA MET A 207 5.80 -17.16 22.25
C MET A 207 4.58 -18.03 21.93
N ASN A 208 3.72 -18.24 22.92
CA ASN A 208 2.43 -18.89 22.73
C ASN A 208 1.57 -18.09 21.72
N PRO A 209 1.12 -18.70 20.60
CA PRO A 209 0.39 -18.00 19.53
C PRO A 209 -0.93 -17.37 19.96
N ASN A 210 -1.52 -17.85 21.06
CA ASN A 210 -2.80 -17.36 21.56
C ASN A 210 -2.67 -16.06 22.36
N VAL A 211 -1.45 -15.61 22.64
CA VAL A 211 -1.22 -14.33 23.33
C VAL A 211 -1.41 -13.19 22.34
N GLU A 212 -2.29 -12.26 22.68
CA GLU A 212 -2.47 -11.05 21.90
C GLU A 212 -1.29 -10.11 22.16
N MET A 213 -0.58 -9.71 21.11
CA MET A 213 0.56 -8.78 21.17
C MET A 213 0.49 -7.79 20.02
N PRO A 214 1.17 -6.63 20.11
CA PRO A 214 1.27 -5.73 18.98
C PRO A 214 1.93 -6.44 17.80
N LEU A 215 1.44 -6.18 16.59
CA LEU A 215 2.02 -6.74 15.36
C LEU A 215 3.01 -5.74 14.77
N LEU A 216 4.18 -6.23 14.34
CA LEU A 216 5.09 -5.45 13.53
C LEU A 216 4.72 -5.61 12.06
N CYS A 217 4.23 -4.53 11.45
CA CYS A 217 3.90 -4.49 10.03
C CYS A 217 4.94 -3.69 9.27
N SER A 218 5.21 -4.06 8.03
CA SER A 218 6.16 -3.36 7.17
C SER A 218 5.74 -3.34 5.72
N ARG A 219 6.19 -2.31 5.00
CA ARG A 219 6.21 -2.24 3.53
C ARG A 219 7.56 -1.70 3.05
N PRO A 220 7.94 -1.90 1.78
CA PRO A 220 9.09 -1.19 1.20
C PRO A 220 8.91 0.33 1.27
N ALA A 221 10.00 1.03 1.58
CA ALA A 221 10.03 2.49 1.55
C ALA A 221 10.09 3.02 0.11
N THR A 222 9.60 4.24 -0.09
CA THR A 222 9.59 4.87 -1.41
C THR A 222 10.87 5.68 -1.59
N PRO A 223 11.63 5.52 -2.68
CA PRO A 223 12.78 6.37 -2.94
C PRO A 223 12.34 7.80 -3.23
N ARG A 224 13.04 8.78 -2.64
CA ARG A 224 12.86 10.19 -3.00
C ARG A 224 13.46 10.45 -4.37
N LYS A 225 12.95 11.45 -5.10
CA LYS A 225 13.46 11.81 -6.42
C LYS A 225 14.95 12.19 -6.37
N GLU A 226 15.37 12.82 -5.28
CA GLU A 226 16.75 13.24 -5.05
C GLU A 226 17.71 12.05 -4.86
N TYR A 227 17.22 10.90 -4.38
CA TYR A 227 18.03 9.69 -4.21
C TYR A 227 18.47 9.11 -5.54
N LEU A 228 17.54 8.95 -6.47
CA LEU A 228 17.85 8.36 -7.77
C LEU A 228 18.83 9.26 -8.55
N LYS A 229 18.74 10.58 -8.35
CA LYS A 229 19.73 11.53 -8.84
C LYS A 229 21.07 11.42 -8.11
N SER A 230 21.10 11.35 -6.78
CA SER A 230 22.35 11.27 -6.00
C SER A 230 23.16 10.03 -6.35
N ILE A 231 22.50 8.87 -6.55
CA ILE A 231 23.18 7.66 -6.98
C ILE A 231 23.70 7.82 -8.41
N GLY A 232 22.90 8.41 -9.31
CA GLY A 232 23.33 8.73 -10.67
C GLY A 232 24.62 9.56 -10.69
N ASP A 233 24.61 10.69 -9.98
CA ASP A 233 25.75 11.60 -9.87
C ASP A 233 27.00 10.89 -9.29
N ARG A 234 26.82 10.02 -8.29
CA ARG A 234 27.92 9.26 -7.67
C ARG A 234 28.50 8.21 -8.62
N MET A 235 27.66 7.58 -9.43
CA MET A 235 28.10 6.60 -10.44
C MET A 235 28.88 7.28 -11.58
N GLU A 236 28.45 8.46 -12.00
CA GLU A 236 29.18 9.27 -12.98
C GLU A 236 30.55 9.71 -12.45
N GLN A 237 30.65 10.08 -11.16
CA GLN A 237 31.92 10.45 -10.53
C GLN A 237 32.95 9.31 -10.52
N ILE A 238 32.50 8.05 -10.43
CA ILE A 238 33.38 6.88 -10.48
C ILE A 238 33.56 6.34 -11.92
N GLY A 239 33.04 7.04 -12.94
CA GLY A 239 33.28 6.76 -14.35
C GLY A 239 32.23 5.91 -15.08
N TYR A 240 31.09 5.60 -14.46
CA TYR A 240 29.99 4.92 -15.14
C TYR A 240 29.07 5.91 -15.82
N LYS A 241 28.68 5.62 -17.06
CA LYS A 241 27.66 6.40 -17.78
C LYS A 241 26.27 6.02 -17.30
N ILE A 242 25.49 6.99 -16.84
CA ILE A 242 24.13 6.79 -16.37
C ILE A 242 23.13 7.29 -17.42
N THR A 243 22.14 6.45 -17.72
CA THR A 243 20.96 6.85 -18.50
C THR A 243 19.74 6.76 -17.59
N VAL A 244 18.95 7.82 -17.53
CA VAL A 244 17.68 7.83 -16.78
C VAL A 244 16.51 7.57 -17.74
N ALA A 245 15.62 6.67 -17.34
CA ALA A 245 14.38 6.34 -18.05
C ALA A 245 13.23 6.08 -17.08
N ARG A 246 11.99 6.23 -17.54
CA ARG A 246 10.80 5.99 -16.71
C ARG A 246 10.42 4.53 -16.69
N ASP A 247 10.06 4.04 -15.51
CA ASP A 247 9.48 2.71 -15.34
C ASP A 247 7.95 2.70 -15.52
N LEU A 248 7.35 1.52 -15.38
CA LEU A 248 5.89 1.32 -15.49
C LEU A 248 5.07 2.13 -14.45
N GLY A 249 5.70 2.54 -13.34
CA GLY A 249 5.10 3.38 -12.30
C GLY A 249 5.26 4.89 -12.56
N ASP A 250 5.77 5.27 -13.73
CA ASP A 250 6.12 6.66 -14.09
C ASP A 250 7.20 7.27 -13.16
N ILE A 251 8.07 6.42 -12.60
CA ILE A 251 9.19 6.82 -11.75
C ILE A 251 10.46 6.85 -12.62
N ASP A 252 11.22 7.94 -12.55
CA ASP A 252 12.52 8.07 -13.20
C ASP A 252 13.54 7.14 -12.51
N ARG A 253 14.11 6.20 -13.26
CA ARG A 253 15.03 5.19 -12.76
C ARG A 253 16.38 5.28 -13.49
N PRO A 254 17.50 5.17 -12.76
CA PRO A 254 18.83 5.16 -13.36
C PRO A 254 19.21 3.76 -13.86
N PHE A 255 19.92 3.75 -14.99
CA PHE A 255 20.45 2.56 -15.66
C PHE A 255 21.91 2.78 -16.04
N THR A 256 22.72 1.74 -15.95
CA THR A 256 24.13 1.74 -16.35
C THR A 256 24.48 0.45 -17.08
N VAL A 257 25.48 0.49 -17.96
CA VAL A 257 26.02 -0.70 -18.62
C VAL A 257 27.32 -1.11 -17.95
N ILE A 258 27.36 -2.32 -17.41
CA ILE A 258 28.58 -2.93 -16.88
C ILE A 258 29.29 -3.61 -18.04
N ARG A 259 30.46 -3.06 -18.39
CA ARG A 259 31.28 -3.50 -19.54
C ARG A 259 32.13 -4.74 -19.24
N GLY A 260 31.75 -5.54 -18.24
CA GLY A 260 32.29 -6.88 -18.02
C GLY A 260 31.63 -7.88 -18.97
N LEU A 261 32.39 -8.84 -19.49
CA LEU A 261 31.81 -9.93 -20.27
C LEU A 261 31.24 -10.98 -19.31
N HIS A 262 29.91 -11.05 -19.21
CA HIS A 262 29.20 -11.93 -18.29
C HIS A 262 28.63 -13.14 -19.02
N SER A 263 28.78 -14.32 -18.42
CA SER A 263 28.21 -15.60 -18.88
C SER A 263 26.82 -15.85 -18.30
N PHE A 264 26.10 -16.80 -18.90
CA PHE A 264 24.95 -17.44 -18.28
C PHE A 264 25.40 -18.71 -17.55
N VAL A 265 24.75 -19.05 -16.44
CA VAL A 265 25.04 -20.28 -15.70
C VAL A 265 24.44 -21.47 -16.43
N MET A 266 25.28 -22.40 -16.88
CA MET A 266 24.85 -23.58 -17.63
C MET A 266 24.71 -24.79 -16.70
N LYS A 267 23.54 -25.42 -16.67
CA LYS A 267 23.29 -26.75 -16.08
C LYS A 267 23.39 -27.86 -17.13
N ASP A 268 22.84 -27.57 -18.31
CA ASP A 268 22.85 -28.35 -19.54
C ASP A 268 22.80 -27.41 -20.77
N GLU A 269 22.84 -27.98 -21.97
CA GLU A 269 22.84 -27.23 -23.25
C GLU A 269 21.55 -26.44 -23.54
N TYR A 270 20.45 -26.71 -22.81
CA TYR A 270 19.16 -26.02 -22.95
C TYR A 270 18.86 -25.06 -21.79
N SER A 271 19.84 -24.83 -20.91
CA SER A 271 19.68 -23.99 -19.71
C SER A 271 20.55 -22.74 -19.76
N ALA A 272 20.02 -21.62 -19.25
CA ALA A 272 20.72 -20.35 -19.12
C ALA A 272 20.29 -19.64 -17.83
N GLY A 273 20.99 -19.94 -16.74
CA GLY A 273 20.76 -19.36 -15.43
C GLY A 273 21.21 -17.89 -15.34
N PRO A 274 20.46 -17.02 -14.63
CA PRO A 274 20.72 -15.58 -14.56
C PRO A 274 21.71 -15.20 -13.45
N GLU A 275 22.22 -16.14 -12.66
CA GLU A 275 22.91 -15.89 -11.39
C GLU A 275 24.10 -14.92 -11.56
N ASP A 276 24.98 -15.19 -12.52
CA ASP A 276 26.14 -14.34 -12.84
C ASP A 276 25.73 -12.89 -13.21
N LEU A 277 24.58 -12.71 -13.88
CA LEU A 277 24.06 -11.38 -14.25
C LEU A 277 23.59 -10.61 -13.01
N TYR A 278 22.95 -11.29 -12.06
CA TYR A 278 22.54 -10.69 -10.78
C TYR A 278 23.74 -10.34 -9.92
N ASP A 279 24.74 -11.23 -9.85
CA ASP A 279 25.96 -10.99 -9.08
C ASP A 279 26.71 -9.78 -9.62
N SER A 280 26.70 -9.57 -10.94
CA SER A 280 27.32 -8.42 -11.59
C SER A 280 26.67 -7.08 -11.22
N CYS A 281 25.34 -7.08 -11.02
CA CYS A 281 24.63 -5.88 -10.56
C CYS A 281 24.59 -5.76 -9.03
N SER A 282 24.96 -6.80 -8.27
CA SER A 282 24.89 -6.81 -6.81
C SER A 282 25.82 -5.81 -6.13
N ALA A 283 26.82 -5.29 -6.85
CA ALA A 283 27.70 -4.23 -6.39
C ALA A 283 26.94 -2.91 -6.14
N PHE A 284 25.76 -2.73 -6.72
CA PHE A 284 24.90 -1.58 -6.48
C PHE A 284 23.84 -1.92 -5.43
N GLN A 285 23.51 -0.95 -4.58
CA GLN A 285 22.40 -1.12 -3.63
C GLN A 285 21.10 -1.39 -4.39
N HIS A 286 20.46 -2.53 -4.09
CA HIS A 286 19.32 -3.05 -4.85
C HIS A 286 19.57 -3.22 -6.34
N GLY A 287 20.82 -3.45 -6.73
CA GLY A 287 21.20 -3.62 -8.11
C GLY A 287 20.66 -4.93 -8.69
N TYR A 288 20.06 -4.86 -9.88
CA TYR A 288 19.65 -6.05 -10.63
C TYR A 288 19.75 -5.82 -12.14
N PRO A 289 19.91 -6.90 -12.93
CA PRO A 289 19.96 -6.81 -14.39
C PRO A 289 18.58 -6.44 -14.94
N ALA A 290 18.54 -5.36 -15.74
CA ALA A 290 17.31 -4.80 -16.26
C ALA A 290 16.68 -5.70 -17.35
N THR A 291 15.36 -5.64 -17.41
CA THR A 291 14.50 -6.28 -18.42
C THR A 291 13.69 -5.21 -19.15
N PRO A 292 13.07 -5.54 -20.30
CA PRO A 292 12.14 -4.63 -20.97
C PRO A 292 10.95 -4.18 -20.09
N TYR A 293 10.60 -4.94 -19.05
CA TYR A 293 9.54 -4.59 -18.11
C TYR A 293 9.94 -3.48 -17.12
N ASP A 294 11.23 -3.17 -16.99
CA ASP A 294 11.70 -2.07 -16.13
C ASP A 294 11.50 -0.70 -16.78
N PHE A 295 11.01 -0.66 -18.02
CA PHE A 295 10.78 0.56 -18.79
C PHE A 295 9.29 0.72 -19.11
N LYS A 296 8.81 1.96 -19.04
CA LYS A 296 7.48 2.34 -19.53
C LYS A 296 7.36 2.10 -21.04
N ASN A 297 8.45 2.37 -21.75
CA ASN A 297 8.57 2.19 -23.20
C ASN A 297 9.84 1.38 -23.53
N PRO A 298 9.74 0.25 -24.24
CA PRO A 298 10.92 -0.51 -24.67
C PRO A 298 11.95 0.29 -25.47
N GLU A 299 11.55 1.40 -26.12
CA GLU A 299 12.49 2.32 -26.79
C GLU A 299 13.49 2.97 -25.82
N ASP A 300 13.14 3.11 -24.55
CA ASP A 300 14.05 3.62 -23.53
C ASP A 300 15.17 2.63 -23.22
N PHE A 301 14.91 1.31 -23.29
CA PHE A 301 15.98 0.30 -23.20
C PHE A 301 16.98 0.51 -24.35
N LYS A 302 16.48 0.73 -25.58
CA LYS A 302 17.34 1.00 -26.74
C LYS A 302 18.11 2.32 -26.58
N LYS A 303 17.52 3.33 -25.92
CA LYS A 303 18.19 4.59 -25.57
C LYS A 303 19.39 4.33 -24.64
N VAL A 304 19.22 3.52 -23.59
CA VAL A 304 20.33 3.13 -22.69
C VAL A 304 21.50 2.53 -23.50
N LEU A 305 21.22 1.61 -24.43
CA LEU A 305 22.25 1.00 -25.27
C LEU A 305 22.95 2.00 -26.20
N ARG A 306 22.18 2.89 -26.83
CA ARG A 306 22.74 3.93 -27.73
C ARG A 306 23.63 4.90 -26.95
N GLU A 307 23.18 5.37 -25.80
CA GLU A 307 23.96 6.26 -24.95
C GLU A 307 25.19 5.56 -24.40
N ALA A 308 25.09 4.30 -23.98
CA ALA A 308 26.24 3.53 -23.53
C ALA A 308 27.18 3.08 -24.66
N GLU A 309 26.87 3.37 -25.92
CA GLU A 309 27.62 2.95 -27.12
C GLU A 309 27.80 1.43 -27.21
N VAL A 310 26.74 0.69 -26.87
CA VAL A 310 26.72 -0.77 -26.88
C VAL A 310 25.65 -1.29 -27.83
N ASN A 311 25.98 -2.34 -28.59
CA ASN A 311 25.08 -2.92 -29.58
C ASN A 311 24.15 -3.99 -28.98
N ILE A 312 24.63 -4.72 -27.97
CA ILE A 312 23.97 -5.88 -27.38
C ILE A 312 24.37 -6.07 -25.92
N VAL A 313 23.41 -6.47 -25.09
CA VAL A 313 23.59 -6.81 -23.67
C VAL A 313 22.86 -8.10 -23.32
N ALA A 314 23.33 -8.85 -22.34
CA ALA A 314 22.59 -9.95 -21.74
C ALA A 314 21.40 -9.41 -20.94
N VAL A 315 20.31 -10.18 -20.93
CA VAL A 315 19.16 -9.96 -20.04
C VAL A 315 18.87 -11.24 -19.27
N PRO A 316 18.31 -11.17 -18.05
CA PRO A 316 18.16 -12.33 -17.18
C PRO A 316 16.98 -13.20 -17.61
N GLY A 317 17.10 -13.90 -18.72
CA GLY A 317 16.02 -14.77 -19.18
C GLY A 317 16.44 -15.87 -20.12
N GLN A 318 15.57 -16.87 -20.21
CA GLN A 318 15.83 -18.13 -20.88
C GLN A 318 14.56 -18.73 -21.49
N LYS A 319 14.76 -19.75 -22.32
CA LYS A 319 13.69 -20.61 -22.83
C LYS A 319 13.28 -21.64 -21.76
N HIS A 320 12.01 -22.01 -21.71
CA HIS A 320 11.54 -23.11 -20.85
C HIS A 320 12.30 -24.40 -21.19
N THR A 321 12.87 -25.04 -20.18
CA THR A 321 13.64 -26.29 -20.32
C THR A 321 12.78 -27.45 -20.80
N ALA A 322 11.46 -27.41 -20.59
CA ALA A 322 10.51 -28.37 -21.19
C ALA A 322 10.38 -28.21 -22.72
N SER A 323 10.82 -27.08 -23.27
CA SER A 323 10.77 -26.77 -24.71
C SER A 323 12.15 -26.93 -25.35
N GLN A 324 12.73 -28.14 -25.26
CA GLN A 324 14.02 -28.54 -25.87
C GLN A 324 13.93 -28.64 -27.39
N THR A 325 13.61 -27.52 -28.05
CA THR A 325 13.54 -27.50 -29.51
C THR A 325 14.95 -27.31 -30.06
N PRO A 326 15.48 -28.26 -30.86
CA PRO A 326 16.78 -28.11 -31.48
C PRO A 326 16.77 -26.96 -32.51
N ASN A 327 17.98 -26.50 -32.84
CA ASN A 327 18.19 -25.59 -33.96
C ASN A 327 17.75 -26.26 -35.27
N MET A 328 17.36 -25.46 -36.26
CA MET A 328 16.98 -25.95 -37.57
C MET A 328 18.20 -26.55 -38.28
N GLU A 329 18.03 -27.73 -38.88
CA GLU A 329 19.09 -28.39 -39.68
C GLU A 329 19.52 -27.52 -40.87
N LYS A 330 18.56 -26.80 -41.47
CA LYS A 330 18.80 -25.84 -42.53
C LYS A 330 18.92 -24.45 -41.93
N CYS A 331 19.92 -23.69 -42.38
CA CYS A 331 20.19 -22.32 -41.97
C CYS A 331 19.19 -21.30 -42.55
N THR A 332 17.90 -21.63 -42.48
CA THR A 332 16.79 -20.78 -42.91
C THR A 332 16.13 -20.17 -41.69
N LYS A 333 15.52 -18.99 -41.86
CA LYS A 333 14.76 -18.33 -40.80
C LYS A 333 13.61 -19.20 -40.32
N ASP A 334 13.40 -19.22 -39.01
CA ASP A 334 12.24 -19.89 -38.42
C ASP A 334 10.95 -19.14 -38.79
N SER A 335 10.04 -19.80 -39.51
CA SER A 335 8.73 -19.22 -39.85
C SER A 335 7.81 -19.09 -38.63
N ASP A 336 8.08 -19.85 -37.57
CA ASP A 336 7.26 -19.90 -36.36
C ASP A 336 7.81 -19.00 -35.24
N PHE A 337 8.72 -18.06 -35.55
CA PHE A 337 9.37 -17.20 -34.56
C PHE A 337 8.38 -16.51 -33.62
N GLU A 338 7.21 -16.07 -34.11
CA GLU A 338 6.20 -15.41 -33.25
C GLU A 338 5.63 -16.35 -32.20
N ARG A 339 5.32 -17.60 -32.57
CA ARG A 339 4.85 -18.63 -31.64
C ARG A 339 5.94 -19.00 -30.64
N GLN A 340 7.20 -19.01 -31.07
CA GLN A 340 8.33 -19.37 -30.21
C GLN A 340 8.54 -18.39 -29.04
N ARG A 341 8.09 -17.14 -29.15
CA ARG A 341 8.22 -16.12 -28.08
C ARG A 341 7.54 -16.53 -26.77
N THR A 342 6.48 -17.34 -26.82
CA THR A 342 5.76 -17.80 -25.62
C THR A 342 6.57 -18.79 -24.79
N HIS A 343 7.64 -19.35 -25.35
CA HIS A 343 8.52 -20.27 -24.63
C HIS A 343 9.62 -19.57 -23.84
N PHE A 344 9.72 -18.24 -23.89
CA PHE A 344 10.77 -17.48 -23.21
C PHE A 344 10.22 -16.68 -22.04
N TYR A 345 11.01 -16.58 -20.98
CA TYR A 345 10.69 -15.83 -19.77
C TYR A 345 11.94 -15.19 -19.16
N PHE A 346 11.73 -14.12 -18.39
CA PHE A 346 12.73 -13.49 -17.54
C PHE A 346 12.69 -14.12 -16.15
N ASN A 347 13.87 -14.39 -15.60
CA ASN A 347 14.08 -14.77 -14.21
C ASN A 347 14.29 -13.53 -13.36
N ILE A 348 13.31 -13.22 -12.51
CA ILE A 348 13.34 -12.01 -11.68
C ILE A 348 13.56 -12.39 -10.22
N LYS A 349 14.61 -11.85 -9.61
CA LYS A 349 14.99 -12.18 -8.23
C LYS A 349 14.07 -11.47 -7.24
N ARG A 350 13.45 -12.24 -6.34
CA ARG A 350 12.69 -11.78 -5.18
C ARG A 350 13.65 -11.31 -4.07
N LYS A 351 13.10 -10.56 -3.11
CA LYS A 351 13.86 -10.11 -1.91
C LYS A 351 14.39 -11.26 -1.05
N ASP A 352 13.74 -12.43 -1.07
CA ASP A 352 14.19 -13.63 -0.34
C ASP A 352 15.30 -14.42 -1.06
N GLY A 353 15.76 -13.93 -2.21
CA GLY A 353 16.80 -14.56 -3.03
C GLY A 353 16.27 -15.60 -4.02
N SER A 354 14.99 -15.97 -3.96
CA SER A 354 14.37 -16.87 -4.95
C SER A 354 14.08 -16.15 -6.27
N PHE A 355 13.88 -16.88 -7.37
CA PHE A 355 13.46 -16.32 -8.65
C PHE A 355 11.98 -16.56 -8.93
N PHE A 356 11.35 -15.65 -9.66
CA PHE A 356 10.05 -15.85 -10.30
C PHE A 356 10.13 -15.62 -11.80
N GLU A 357 9.21 -16.23 -12.54
CA GLU A 357 9.18 -16.15 -14.00
C GLU A 357 8.25 -15.04 -14.47
N LYS A 358 8.72 -14.28 -15.48
CA LYS A 358 7.92 -13.31 -16.22
C LYS A 358 8.04 -13.58 -17.72
N GLY A 359 6.95 -13.95 -18.35
CA GLY A 359 6.88 -14.25 -19.78
C GLY A 359 7.38 -13.11 -20.65
N ALA A 360 8.14 -13.48 -21.68
CA ALA A 360 8.71 -12.56 -22.65
C ALA A 360 7.88 -12.47 -23.93
N ALA A 361 6.64 -12.98 -23.97
CA ALA A 361 5.85 -13.11 -25.19
C ALA A 361 5.48 -11.79 -25.90
N ASN A 362 5.57 -10.65 -25.21
CA ASN A 362 5.17 -9.34 -25.75
C ASN A 362 5.99 -8.98 -27.00
N SER A 363 5.30 -8.85 -28.14
CA SER A 363 5.91 -8.58 -29.45
C SER A 363 6.71 -7.29 -29.50
N SER A 364 6.36 -6.28 -28.70
CA SER A 364 7.08 -4.99 -28.64
C SER A 364 8.50 -5.10 -28.11
N PHE A 365 8.82 -6.19 -27.39
CA PHE A 365 10.16 -6.41 -26.86
C PHE A 365 11.10 -6.96 -27.92
N TRP A 366 10.61 -7.81 -28.81
CA TRP A 366 11.43 -8.59 -29.73
C TRP A 366 11.87 -7.80 -30.95
N ALA A 367 13.10 -8.06 -31.37
CA ALA A 367 13.52 -7.71 -32.72
C ALA A 367 12.66 -8.48 -33.75
N ARG A 368 12.48 -7.87 -34.92
CA ARG A 368 11.73 -8.48 -36.02
C ARG A 368 12.36 -9.83 -36.39
N GLN A 369 11.53 -10.87 -36.54
CA GLN A 369 11.92 -12.24 -36.89
C GLN A 369 12.72 -13.00 -35.80
N PHE A 370 12.64 -12.57 -34.54
CA PHE A 370 13.21 -13.30 -33.39
C PHE A 370 12.11 -13.79 -32.42
N PRO A 371 12.36 -14.88 -31.67
CA PRO A 371 13.58 -15.71 -31.63
C PRO A 371 13.80 -16.52 -32.91
N ASP A 372 15.05 -16.79 -33.26
CA ASP A 372 15.42 -17.41 -34.54
C ASP A 372 16.25 -18.68 -34.31
N ARG A 373 15.63 -19.84 -34.54
CA ARG A 373 16.28 -21.15 -34.44
C ARG A 373 17.14 -21.51 -35.66
N THR A 374 17.63 -20.54 -36.42
CA THR A 374 18.59 -20.77 -37.50
C THR A 374 19.74 -21.67 -36.99
N CYS A 375 20.24 -22.56 -37.87
CA CYS A 375 21.32 -23.49 -37.60
C CYS A 375 22.46 -22.84 -36.76
N ALA A 376 22.88 -23.51 -35.69
CA ALA A 376 24.00 -23.08 -34.84
C ALA A 376 24.51 -24.28 -34.04
N ASP A 377 25.77 -24.22 -33.60
CA ASP A 377 26.44 -25.30 -32.85
C ASP A 377 25.83 -25.55 -31.46
N MET A 378 25.16 -24.54 -30.88
CA MET A 378 24.47 -24.66 -29.59
C MET A 378 23.04 -24.11 -29.68
N PRO A 379 22.08 -24.71 -28.94
CA PRO A 379 20.72 -24.19 -28.83
C PRO A 379 20.69 -22.72 -28.35
N ARG A 380 19.87 -21.91 -29.00
CA ARG A 380 19.65 -20.51 -28.62
C ARG A 380 18.58 -20.42 -27.54
N VAL A 381 19.01 -20.56 -26.29
CA VAL A 381 18.12 -20.66 -25.12
C VAL A 381 18.24 -19.50 -24.14
N ALA A 382 19.28 -18.68 -24.26
CA ALA A 382 19.44 -17.46 -23.48
C ALA A 382 18.87 -16.24 -24.22
N MET A 383 18.77 -15.10 -23.54
CA MET A 383 18.26 -13.87 -24.14
C MET A 383 19.25 -12.71 -24.04
N ALA A 384 19.25 -11.89 -25.08
CA ALA A 384 20.01 -10.65 -25.15
C ALA A 384 19.15 -9.53 -25.72
N TYR A 385 19.41 -8.28 -25.32
CA TYR A 385 18.73 -7.10 -25.84
C TYR A 385 19.66 -6.32 -26.76
N THR A 386 19.18 -5.96 -27.94
CA THR A 386 19.92 -5.18 -28.94
C THR A 386 19.27 -3.82 -29.14
N GLN A 387 19.95 -2.92 -29.87
CA GLN A 387 19.32 -1.67 -30.33
C GLN A 387 18.09 -1.88 -31.23
N ARG A 388 17.81 -3.10 -31.69
CA ARG A 388 16.63 -3.47 -32.49
C ARG A 388 15.56 -4.22 -31.69
N GLY A 389 15.83 -4.56 -30.43
CA GLY A 389 14.96 -5.37 -29.57
C GLY A 389 15.63 -6.65 -29.07
N LEU A 390 14.85 -7.46 -28.36
CA LEU A 390 15.20 -8.73 -27.76
C LEU A 390 15.48 -9.78 -28.84
N VAL A 391 16.52 -10.58 -28.62
CA VAL A 391 16.96 -11.70 -29.46
C VAL A 391 17.32 -12.89 -28.57
N ASP A 392 17.17 -14.10 -29.09
CA ASP A 392 17.70 -15.31 -28.47
C ASP A 392 19.18 -15.49 -28.82
N VAL A 393 19.97 -15.99 -27.87
CA VAL A 393 21.40 -16.26 -28.03
C VAL A 393 21.76 -17.61 -27.43
N PRO A 394 22.88 -18.23 -27.84
CA PRO A 394 23.41 -19.40 -27.15
C PRO A 394 23.70 -19.11 -25.68
N ASN A 395 23.56 -20.11 -24.80
CA ASN A 395 23.84 -19.98 -23.37
C ASN A 395 25.32 -19.75 -23.03
N ASN A 396 26.25 -20.06 -23.95
CA ASN A 396 27.66 -19.77 -23.81
C ASN A 396 28.06 -18.33 -24.24
N ALA A 397 27.10 -17.52 -24.68
CA ALA A 397 27.35 -16.13 -25.06
C ALA A 397 27.87 -15.33 -23.85
N ARG A 398 28.85 -14.45 -24.10
CA ARG A 398 29.40 -13.53 -23.10
C ARG A 398 29.12 -12.10 -23.51
N LEU A 399 28.34 -11.38 -22.72
CA LEU A 399 27.82 -10.06 -23.08
C LEU A 399 27.91 -9.08 -21.91
N PHE A 400 27.84 -7.79 -22.19
CA PHE A 400 27.66 -6.75 -21.17
C PHE A 400 26.27 -6.86 -20.55
N VAL A 401 26.05 -6.24 -19.38
CA VAL A 401 24.75 -6.24 -18.70
C VAL A 401 24.29 -4.81 -18.41
N VAL A 402 22.99 -4.54 -18.59
CA VAL A 402 22.39 -3.30 -18.09
C VAL A 402 21.96 -3.55 -16.65
N CYS A 403 22.50 -2.78 -15.72
CA CYS A 403 22.06 -2.79 -14.33
C CYS A 403 21.19 -1.57 -14.04
N THR A 404 20.18 -1.77 -13.21
CA THR A 404 19.44 -0.69 -12.54
C THR A 404 19.60 -0.83 -11.03
N PHE A 405 19.32 0.23 -10.27
CA PHE A 405 19.55 0.31 -8.83
C PHE A 405 18.60 1.33 -8.17
N GLY A 406 18.59 1.37 -6.83
CA GLY A 406 17.88 2.40 -6.05
C GLY A 406 16.37 2.17 -5.84
N ALA A 407 15.77 1.15 -6.45
CA ALA A 407 14.40 0.73 -6.14
C ALA A 407 14.21 -0.78 -6.38
N PRO A 408 13.35 -1.47 -5.61
CA PRO A 408 13.04 -2.89 -5.83
C PRO A 408 12.54 -3.13 -7.27
N PRO A 409 12.68 -4.36 -7.82
CA PRO A 409 12.09 -4.69 -9.10
C PRO A 409 10.58 -4.38 -9.12
N ASN A 410 10.14 -3.55 -10.08
CA ASN A 410 8.73 -3.20 -10.26
C ASN A 410 7.98 -4.21 -11.14
N VAL A 411 8.63 -5.32 -11.48
CA VAL A 411 8.04 -6.39 -12.28
C VAL A 411 7.29 -7.35 -11.36
N LYS A 412 6.03 -7.65 -11.71
CA LYS A 412 5.22 -8.67 -11.02
C LYS A 412 5.24 -9.97 -11.80
N ALA A 413 5.25 -11.12 -11.11
CA ALA A 413 5.17 -12.43 -11.74
C ALA A 413 3.94 -12.56 -12.66
N ASP A 414 4.02 -13.46 -13.65
CA ASP A 414 2.84 -13.82 -14.45
C ASP A 414 1.90 -14.77 -13.71
N GLU A 415 2.46 -15.62 -12.86
CA GLU A 415 1.65 -16.41 -11.93
C GLU A 415 1.17 -15.49 -10.81
N MET A 416 -0.15 -15.35 -10.72
CA MET A 416 -0.77 -14.78 -9.54
C MET A 416 -0.37 -15.61 -8.33
N SER A 417 -0.06 -14.92 -7.25
CA SER A 417 0.30 -15.49 -5.97
C SER A 417 -0.67 -15.00 -4.90
N ASP A 418 -0.55 -15.51 -3.67
CA ASP A 418 -1.29 -14.98 -2.52
C ASP A 418 -1.03 -13.47 -2.28
N ASP A 419 0.04 -12.92 -2.86
CA ASP A 419 0.35 -11.49 -2.80
C ASP A 419 -0.42 -10.66 -3.84
N ASP A 420 -0.99 -11.30 -4.87
CA ASP A 420 -1.83 -10.65 -5.90
C ASP A 420 -3.32 -10.68 -5.56
N CYS A 421 -3.70 -11.52 -4.60
CA CYS A 421 -5.07 -11.64 -4.12
C CYS A 421 -5.45 -10.55 -3.12
N HIS A 422 -6.75 -10.36 -2.92
CA HIS A 422 -7.24 -9.57 -1.80
C HIS A 422 -6.66 -10.09 -0.48
N PRO A 423 -6.39 -9.23 0.53
CA PRO A 423 -5.85 -9.67 1.82
C PRO A 423 -6.57 -10.82 2.51
N LEU A 424 -7.88 -10.93 2.30
CA LEU A 424 -8.75 -11.99 2.84
C LEU A 424 -9.01 -13.13 1.84
N ALA A 425 -8.22 -13.22 0.78
CA ALA A 425 -8.24 -14.29 -0.20
C ALA A 425 -6.92 -15.05 -0.19
N SER A 426 -7.00 -16.29 -0.65
CA SER A 426 -5.87 -17.14 -0.99
C SER A 426 -5.93 -17.47 -2.48
N TYR A 427 -4.78 -17.58 -3.12
CA TYR A 427 -4.67 -18.02 -4.49
C TYR A 427 -4.90 -19.53 -4.57
N ASP A 428 -5.94 -19.91 -5.30
CA ASP A 428 -6.21 -21.30 -5.64
C ASP A 428 -5.39 -21.66 -6.88
N LYS A 429 -4.35 -22.47 -6.68
CA LYS A 429 -3.42 -22.87 -7.75
C LYS A 429 -4.09 -23.73 -8.83
N ASP A 430 -5.09 -24.52 -8.45
CA ASP A 430 -5.77 -25.43 -9.35
C ASP A 430 -6.73 -24.67 -10.26
N LEU A 431 -7.45 -23.71 -9.68
CA LEU A 431 -8.40 -22.85 -10.40
C LEU A 431 -7.74 -21.60 -11.03
N ARG A 432 -6.45 -21.36 -10.76
CA ARG A 432 -5.68 -20.19 -11.19
C ARG A 432 -6.41 -18.86 -10.93
N GLN A 433 -7.04 -18.75 -9.76
CA GLN A 433 -7.80 -17.57 -9.37
C GLN A 433 -7.69 -17.34 -7.87
N CYS A 434 -7.85 -16.10 -7.45
CA CYS A 434 -7.99 -15.79 -6.03
C CYS A 434 -9.35 -16.27 -5.51
N LYS A 435 -9.36 -16.75 -4.27
CA LYS A 435 -10.57 -17.18 -3.59
C LYS A 435 -10.63 -16.55 -2.21
N CYS A 436 -11.67 -15.77 -1.94
CA CYS A 436 -11.94 -15.25 -0.59
C CYS A 436 -12.09 -16.41 0.40
N LYS A 437 -11.62 -16.22 1.65
CA LYS A 437 -11.69 -17.25 2.71
C LYS A 437 -13.10 -17.82 2.88
N LYS A 438 -14.14 -17.01 2.63
CA LYS A 438 -15.53 -17.46 2.49
C LYS A 438 -16.12 -16.98 1.17
N ASP A 439 -16.83 -17.86 0.49
CA ASP A 439 -17.37 -17.57 -0.85
C ASP A 439 -18.38 -16.39 -0.84
N HIS A 440 -19.21 -16.25 0.19
CA HIS A 440 -20.18 -15.15 0.30
C HIS A 440 -19.57 -13.79 0.67
N GLU A 441 -18.30 -13.79 1.09
CA GLU A 441 -17.51 -12.59 1.33
C GLU A 441 -16.83 -12.14 0.03
N ASP A 442 -16.91 -12.88 -1.09
CA ASP A 442 -16.46 -12.38 -2.37
C ASP A 442 -17.45 -11.34 -2.91
N LEU A 443 -16.96 -10.18 -3.36
CA LEU A 443 -17.81 -9.14 -3.95
C LEU A 443 -18.61 -9.66 -5.16
N VAL A 444 -18.07 -10.65 -5.88
CA VAL A 444 -18.75 -11.29 -7.02
C VAL A 444 -19.98 -12.09 -6.57
N ASP A 445 -19.88 -12.80 -5.46
CA ASP A 445 -20.89 -13.76 -4.99
C ASP A 445 -21.76 -13.23 -3.84
N THR A 446 -21.43 -12.06 -3.29
CA THR A 446 -22.10 -11.53 -2.11
C THR A 446 -23.59 -11.29 -2.34
N LYS A 447 -24.37 -11.63 -1.30
CA LYS A 447 -25.80 -11.29 -1.15
C LYS A 447 -26.04 -10.31 -0.01
N ILE A 448 -24.97 -9.82 0.62
CA ILE A 448 -25.03 -8.95 1.81
C ILE A 448 -25.61 -7.59 1.44
N PHE A 449 -25.25 -7.07 0.27
CA PHE A 449 -25.77 -5.82 -0.27
C PHE A 449 -25.98 -5.91 -1.78
N LEU A 450 -26.66 -4.91 -2.34
CA LEU A 450 -26.89 -4.78 -3.77
C LEU A 450 -25.59 -4.46 -4.51
N LYS A 451 -25.21 -5.33 -5.45
CA LYS A 451 -24.04 -5.14 -6.31
C LYS A 451 -24.28 -4.04 -7.35
N ARG A 452 -23.22 -3.28 -7.66
CA ARG A 452 -23.16 -2.30 -8.74
C ARG A 452 -22.69 -2.97 -10.04
N GLU A 453 -22.97 -2.35 -11.18
CA GLU A 453 -22.41 -2.79 -12.47
C GLU A 453 -20.87 -2.73 -12.51
N THR A 454 -20.26 -1.87 -11.69
CA THR A 454 -18.80 -1.77 -11.54
C THR A 454 -18.19 -2.84 -10.63
N ASP A 455 -19.02 -3.63 -9.93
CA ASP A 455 -18.57 -4.66 -8.99
C ASP A 455 -18.27 -6.01 -9.66
N THR A 456 -18.49 -6.14 -10.97
CA THR A 456 -18.10 -7.31 -11.77
C THR A 456 -16.58 -7.35 -11.96
N GLN A 457 -15.89 -7.76 -10.90
CA GLN A 457 -14.45 -7.98 -10.90
C GLN A 457 -14.12 -9.48 -10.85
N GLN A 458 -12.85 -9.83 -11.05
CA GLN A 458 -12.38 -11.21 -10.89
C GLN A 458 -12.55 -11.65 -9.42
N ARG A 459 -12.89 -12.93 -9.22
CA ARG A 459 -13.04 -13.54 -7.89
C ARG A 459 -11.76 -13.37 -7.05
N GLY A 460 -11.94 -13.15 -5.76
CA GLY A 460 -10.86 -13.02 -4.78
C GLY A 460 -10.00 -11.76 -4.91
N ILE A 461 -10.34 -10.82 -5.79
CA ILE A 461 -9.69 -9.50 -5.88
C ILE A 461 -10.29 -8.50 -4.88
N HIS A 462 -11.56 -8.67 -4.51
CA HIS A 462 -12.23 -7.91 -3.46
C HIS A 462 -13.03 -8.84 -2.56
N CYS A 463 -12.57 -8.99 -1.31
CA CYS A 463 -13.31 -9.70 -0.29
C CYS A 463 -13.86 -8.70 0.73
N LEU A 464 -15.12 -8.87 1.08
CA LEU A 464 -15.84 -8.08 2.05
C LEU A 464 -15.31 -8.34 3.45
N ARG A 465 -15.09 -7.25 4.18
CA ARG A 465 -14.83 -7.29 5.62
C ARG A 465 -15.88 -6.43 6.32
N CYS A 466 -17.02 -7.04 6.60
CA CYS A 466 -18.09 -6.37 7.33
C CYS A 466 -17.69 -6.14 8.79
N VAL A 467 -17.64 -4.88 9.20
CA VAL A 467 -17.30 -4.49 10.58
C VAL A 467 -18.61 -4.26 11.33
N ALA A 468 -18.79 -4.97 12.45
CA ALA A 468 -20.07 -5.04 13.17
C ALA A 468 -20.55 -3.68 13.69
N THR A 469 -19.65 -2.75 13.99
CA THR A 469 -20.00 -1.44 14.54
C THR A 469 -18.95 -0.38 14.15
N THR A 470 -19.32 0.54 13.27
CA THR A 470 -18.73 1.89 13.31
C THR A 470 -19.82 2.89 13.07
N GLU A 471 -19.65 4.06 13.67
CA GLU A 471 -20.47 5.22 13.39
C GLU A 471 -20.38 5.60 11.90
N ILE A 472 -21.51 6.00 11.31
CA ILE A 472 -21.59 6.57 9.96
C ILE A 472 -22.07 8.01 10.09
N ASP A 473 -21.38 8.94 9.43
CA ASP A 473 -21.85 10.30 9.33
C ASP A 473 -22.78 10.47 8.14
N VAL A 474 -23.99 10.95 8.40
CA VAL A 474 -25.05 11.12 7.42
C VAL A 474 -25.46 12.58 7.36
N PHE A 475 -25.47 13.15 6.16
CA PHE A 475 -26.06 14.45 5.91
C PHE A 475 -27.24 14.28 4.97
N MET A 476 -28.42 14.74 5.39
CA MET A 476 -29.65 14.64 4.60
C MET A 476 -30.02 16.01 4.04
N ILE A 477 -30.33 16.03 2.75
CA ILE A 477 -30.94 17.17 2.07
C ILE A 477 -32.32 16.73 1.61
N ILE A 478 -33.36 17.37 2.13
CA ILE A 478 -34.75 16.95 1.95
C ILE A 478 -35.51 18.08 1.27
N ASP A 479 -36.12 17.80 0.13
CA ASP A 479 -36.99 18.73 -0.57
C ASP A 479 -38.43 18.60 -0.07
N VAL A 480 -39.00 19.68 0.48
CA VAL A 480 -40.32 19.68 1.14
C VAL A 480 -41.41 20.16 0.19
N PHE A 481 -42.52 19.43 0.16
CA PHE A 481 -43.69 19.68 -0.69
C PHE A 481 -44.97 19.71 0.13
N ASP A 482 -45.99 20.38 -0.42
CA ASP A 482 -47.33 20.40 0.16
C ASP A 482 -48.16 19.17 -0.24
N GLY A 483 -49.21 18.89 0.52
CA GLY A 483 -50.24 17.90 0.17
C GLY A 483 -49.82 16.44 0.37
N ASP A 484 -50.35 15.54 -0.47
CA ASP A 484 -50.00 14.11 -0.43
C ASP A 484 -48.51 13.85 -0.65
N GLU A 485 -47.84 14.79 -1.31
CA GLU A 485 -46.43 14.74 -1.64
C GLU A 485 -45.55 14.95 -0.40
N GLY A 486 -45.87 15.97 0.40
CA GLY A 486 -45.27 16.19 1.70
C GLY A 486 -45.44 15.01 2.64
N ARG A 487 -46.65 14.44 2.70
CA ARG A 487 -46.93 13.26 3.55
C ARG A 487 -46.03 12.06 3.23
N ALA A 488 -45.75 11.81 1.95
CA ALA A 488 -44.86 10.72 1.53
C ALA A 488 -43.37 11.04 1.78
N GLY A 489 -42.95 12.30 1.61
CA GLY A 489 -41.62 12.75 1.99
C GLY A 489 -41.35 12.58 3.50
N TRP A 490 -42.31 12.99 4.32
CA TRP A 490 -42.31 12.78 5.77
C TRP A 490 -42.22 11.30 6.13
N ALA A 491 -43.08 10.45 5.55
CA ALA A 491 -43.06 9.01 5.76
C ALA A 491 -41.71 8.39 5.38
N THR A 492 -41.11 8.82 4.27
CA THR A 492 -39.78 8.35 3.82
C THR A 492 -38.70 8.75 4.83
N ALA A 493 -38.70 10.00 5.29
CA ALA A 493 -37.74 10.48 6.28
C ALA A 493 -37.83 9.69 7.61
N ILE A 494 -39.06 9.35 8.05
CA ILE A 494 -39.29 8.47 9.21
C ILE A 494 -38.75 7.05 8.96
N CYS A 495 -39.02 6.46 7.80
CA CYS A 495 -38.50 5.14 7.48
C CYS A 495 -36.95 5.12 7.46
N LEU A 496 -36.31 6.21 7.03
CA LEU A 496 -34.85 6.35 7.01
C LEU A 496 -34.26 6.48 8.40
N ARG A 497 -34.95 7.17 9.33
CA ARG A 497 -34.56 7.24 10.75
C ARG A 497 -34.33 5.86 11.34
N PHE A 498 -35.19 4.88 11.05
CA PHE A 498 -34.97 3.51 11.52
C PHE A 498 -33.67 2.91 10.98
N ALA A 499 -33.41 3.07 9.68
CA ALA A 499 -32.15 2.60 9.08
C ALA A 499 -30.93 3.26 9.74
N PHE A 500 -30.98 4.56 10.04
CA PHE A 500 -29.91 5.26 10.74
C PHE A 500 -29.70 4.75 12.17
N GLY A 501 -30.79 4.51 12.91
CA GLY A 501 -30.73 3.95 14.27
C GLY A 501 -30.17 2.54 14.33
N PHE A 502 -30.50 1.68 13.35
CA PHE A 502 -29.92 0.33 13.24
C PHE A 502 -28.40 0.36 12.98
N ASN A 503 -27.89 1.44 12.40
CA ASN A 503 -26.49 1.57 12.02
C ASN A 503 -25.70 2.57 12.90
N ASN A 504 -26.25 3.02 14.04
CA ASN A 504 -25.63 3.98 14.97
C ASN A 504 -25.05 5.22 14.24
N ALA A 505 -25.87 5.87 13.42
CA ALA A 505 -25.42 6.98 12.59
C ALA A 505 -25.46 8.33 13.32
N TRP A 506 -24.54 9.23 12.96
CA TRP A 506 -24.66 10.65 13.27
C TRP A 506 -25.34 11.36 12.12
N VAL A 507 -26.49 11.96 12.36
CA VAL A 507 -27.34 12.53 11.31
C VAL A 507 -27.45 14.05 11.47
N ARG A 508 -27.26 14.78 10.37
CA ARG A 508 -27.66 16.18 10.23
C ARG A 508 -28.60 16.31 9.05
N SER A 509 -29.63 17.15 9.13
CA SER A 509 -30.56 17.36 8.04
C SER A 509 -30.75 18.83 7.69
N LEU A 510 -31.05 19.07 6.42
CA LEU A 510 -31.34 20.38 5.84
C LEU A 510 -32.58 20.24 4.95
N LEU A 511 -33.61 21.02 5.25
CA LEU A 511 -34.87 21.04 4.53
C LEU A 511 -34.90 22.20 3.53
N LEU A 512 -35.32 21.92 2.29
CA LEU A 512 -35.50 22.87 1.20
C LEU A 512 -36.97 23.22 1.04
N GLY A 513 -37.26 24.43 0.55
CA GLY A 513 -38.63 24.89 0.25
C GLY A 513 -39.04 26.21 0.91
N GLY A 514 -38.11 26.92 1.57
CA GLY A 514 -38.37 28.22 2.17
C GLY A 514 -38.51 29.36 1.13
N GLY A 515 -39.26 30.41 1.45
CA GLY A 515 -39.46 31.58 0.57
C GLY A 515 -38.37 32.67 0.63
N GLY A 516 -37.25 32.41 1.33
CA GLY A 516 -36.14 33.35 1.50
C GLY A 516 -35.05 33.23 0.42
N THR A 517 -34.03 34.10 0.44
CA THR A 517 -32.95 34.14 -0.57
C THR A 517 -32.14 32.85 -0.70
N ASP A 518 -32.15 32.02 0.34
CA ASP A 518 -31.36 30.80 0.44
C ASP A 518 -32.19 29.53 0.17
N ASN A 519 -33.53 29.66 0.06
CA ASN A 519 -34.50 28.56 -0.09
C ASN A 519 -34.40 27.41 0.94
N ILE A 520 -33.65 27.59 2.03
CA ILE A 520 -33.56 26.65 3.16
C ILE A 520 -34.76 26.92 4.08
N LEU A 521 -35.56 25.89 4.33
CA LEU A 521 -36.68 25.91 5.25
C LEU A 521 -36.23 25.69 6.70
N ASP A 522 -35.33 24.73 6.91
CA ASP A 522 -34.77 24.39 8.22
C ASP A 522 -33.39 23.73 8.08
N ASP A 523 -32.56 23.83 9.11
CA ASP A 523 -31.26 23.17 9.23
C ASP A 523 -31.03 22.84 10.70
N THR A 524 -30.81 21.57 11.01
CA THR A 524 -30.60 21.13 12.40
C THR A 524 -29.30 21.67 12.99
N ASN A 525 -28.42 22.27 12.18
CA ASN A 525 -27.14 22.93 12.51
C ASN A 525 -26.06 22.02 13.10
N THR A 526 -26.43 20.91 13.75
CA THR A 526 -25.55 19.94 14.39
C THR A 526 -25.87 18.52 13.96
N PHE A 527 -24.87 17.64 14.06
CA PHE A 527 -25.05 16.20 13.90
C PHE A 527 -25.55 15.60 15.22
N HIS A 528 -26.61 14.81 15.14
CA HIS A 528 -27.21 14.11 16.27
C HIS A 528 -26.89 12.62 16.19
N HIS A 529 -26.45 12.03 17.30
CA HIS A 529 -26.22 10.58 17.36
C HIS A 529 -27.55 9.84 17.46
N VAL A 530 -27.82 8.97 16.50
CA VAL A 530 -29.07 8.24 16.37
C VAL A 530 -28.84 6.78 16.70
N THR A 531 -29.51 6.30 17.74
CA THR A 531 -29.51 4.89 18.16
C THR A 531 -30.94 4.34 18.18
N MET A 532 -31.07 3.02 18.28
CA MET A 532 -32.38 2.37 18.44
C MET A 532 -33.09 2.67 19.77
N ALA A 533 -32.44 3.32 20.74
CA ALA A 533 -33.08 3.72 21.99
C ALA A 533 -34.17 4.78 21.69
N ILE A 534 -35.39 4.49 22.15
CA ILE A 534 -36.69 5.05 21.70
C ILE A 534 -36.94 6.48 22.25
N GLU A 535 -35.94 7.36 22.26
CA GLU A 535 -36.09 8.76 22.67
C GLU A 535 -35.51 9.73 21.64
N SER A 536 -35.76 9.49 20.34
CA SER A 536 -35.49 10.53 19.35
C SER A 536 -36.75 11.36 19.11
N ASP A 537 -36.70 12.61 19.53
CA ASP A 537 -37.64 13.65 19.13
C ASP A 537 -37.56 13.83 17.60
N ASP A 538 -38.70 13.88 16.91
CA ASP A 538 -38.77 14.07 15.46
C ASP A 538 -38.12 15.41 15.02
N THR A 539 -37.98 16.35 15.97
CA THR A 539 -37.23 17.60 15.76
C THR A 539 -35.75 17.38 15.43
N TRP A 540 -35.11 16.29 15.87
CA TRP A 540 -33.68 16.04 15.62
C TRP A 540 -33.36 15.71 14.16
N TYR A 541 -34.39 15.41 13.37
CA TYR A 541 -34.28 15.17 11.93
C TYR A 541 -34.88 16.32 11.11
N GLY A 542 -35.33 17.39 11.75
CA GLY A 542 -36.14 18.43 11.11
C GLY A 542 -37.52 17.92 10.64
N ILE A 543 -37.98 16.78 11.17
CA ILE A 543 -39.24 16.12 10.81
C ILE A 543 -40.35 16.59 11.77
N ASN A 544 -40.42 17.89 12.09
CA ASN A 544 -41.56 18.41 12.85
C ASN A 544 -42.81 18.37 11.95
N SER A 545 -43.91 17.77 12.42
CA SER A 545 -45.17 17.66 11.66
C SER A 545 -45.63 19.01 11.08
N LYS A 546 -45.32 20.12 11.77
CA LYS A 546 -45.64 21.49 11.35
C LYS A 546 -45.08 21.90 9.99
N TYR A 547 -43.95 21.35 9.55
CA TYR A 547 -43.37 21.64 8.22
C TYR A 547 -44.10 20.90 7.10
N TRP A 548 -44.84 19.85 7.44
CA TRP A 548 -45.53 18.95 6.50
C TRP A 548 -47.06 19.16 6.52
N GLU A 549 -47.58 19.90 7.50
CA GLU A 549 -49.01 20.14 7.74
C GLU A 549 -49.53 21.51 7.24
N GLY A 550 -48.68 22.39 6.68
CA GLY A 550 -49.06 23.76 6.33
C GLY A 550 -48.82 24.16 4.87
N GLY A 551 -49.89 24.49 4.14
CA GLY A 551 -49.85 24.85 2.71
C GLY A 551 -49.18 26.20 2.42
N LYS A 552 -47.99 26.16 1.82
CA LYS A 552 -47.39 27.29 1.10
C LYS A 552 -46.83 26.80 -0.23
N GLU A 553 -47.29 27.42 -1.33
CA GLU A 553 -46.83 27.16 -2.69
C GLU A 553 -45.31 26.91 -2.78
N HIS A 554 -44.96 25.70 -3.21
CA HIS A 554 -43.60 25.25 -3.43
C HIS A 554 -42.86 26.16 -4.43
N ARG A 555 -41.80 26.82 -3.96
CA ARG A 555 -40.85 27.57 -4.79
C ARG A 555 -39.56 26.76 -4.81
N GLY A 556 -39.34 25.97 -5.87
CA GLY A 556 -38.25 25.01 -6.00
C GLY A 556 -36.93 25.41 -5.33
N GLY A 557 -36.36 24.50 -4.53
CA GLY A 557 -35.14 24.72 -3.76
C GLY A 557 -33.89 24.95 -4.61
N ASN A 558 -32.92 25.69 -4.07
CA ASN A 558 -31.56 25.80 -4.61
C ASN A 558 -30.75 24.61 -4.08
N LEU A 559 -30.63 23.54 -4.87
CA LEU A 559 -29.92 22.33 -4.46
C LEU A 559 -28.41 22.56 -4.43
N LEU A 560 -27.86 23.41 -5.31
CA LEU A 560 -26.42 23.65 -5.41
C LEU A 560 -25.82 24.05 -4.06
N ARG A 561 -26.39 25.07 -3.41
CA ARG A 561 -25.87 25.57 -2.13
C ARG A 561 -26.04 24.56 -0.99
N ALA A 562 -27.17 23.86 -0.97
CA ALA A 562 -27.41 22.82 0.03
C ALA A 562 -26.44 21.64 -0.14
N PHE A 563 -26.18 21.25 -1.38
CA PHE A 563 -25.24 20.19 -1.74
C PHE A 563 -23.82 20.55 -1.32
N GLU A 564 -23.33 21.75 -1.67
CA GLU A 564 -22.01 22.23 -1.27
C GLU A 564 -21.83 22.20 0.25
N ARG A 565 -22.86 22.65 0.96
CA ARG A 565 -22.86 22.65 2.42
C ARG A 565 -22.82 21.24 2.98
N GLY A 566 -23.72 20.36 2.54
CA GLY A 566 -23.78 18.98 3.01
C GLY A 566 -22.47 18.22 2.75
N PHE A 567 -21.90 18.39 1.55
CA PHE A 567 -20.64 17.78 1.17
C PHE A 567 -19.47 18.29 2.03
N THR A 568 -19.34 19.62 2.15
CA THR A 568 -18.25 20.25 2.92
C THR A 568 -18.32 19.89 4.42
N GLU A 569 -19.52 19.85 4.98
CA GLU A 569 -19.71 19.52 6.40
C GLU A 569 -19.43 18.04 6.67
N LEU A 570 -19.81 17.12 5.76
CA LEU A 570 -19.40 15.72 5.84
C LEU A 570 -17.89 15.57 5.68
N ASP A 571 -17.27 16.29 4.75
CA ASP A 571 -15.85 16.20 4.48
C ASP A 571 -14.99 16.57 5.72
N LYS A 572 -15.41 17.59 6.48
CA LYS A 572 -14.76 17.98 7.74
C LYS A 572 -14.86 16.94 8.85
N ARG A 573 -15.76 15.97 8.75
CA ARG A 573 -15.97 14.99 9.83
C ARG A 573 -14.85 13.95 9.88
N PRO A 574 -14.48 13.48 11.09
CA PRO A 574 -13.43 12.50 11.28
C PRO A 574 -13.86 11.07 10.95
N ALA A 575 -15.17 10.80 10.83
CA ALA A 575 -15.63 9.46 10.54
C ALA A 575 -15.17 9.02 9.15
N SER A 576 -14.76 7.77 9.10
CA SER A 576 -14.21 7.17 7.90
C SER A 576 -15.31 6.77 6.88
N ARG A 577 -16.58 6.76 7.32
CA ARG A 577 -17.75 6.39 6.52
C ARG A 577 -18.72 7.56 6.51
N LYS A 578 -18.98 8.09 5.32
CA LYS A 578 -19.77 9.31 5.10
C LYS A 578 -20.83 9.05 4.03
N LEU A 579 -22.07 9.47 4.30
CA LEU A 579 -23.22 9.30 3.42
C LEU A 579 -23.97 10.62 3.26
N LEU A 580 -24.06 11.11 2.02
CA LEU A 580 -24.92 12.22 1.65
C LEU A 580 -26.23 11.67 1.07
N VAL A 581 -27.37 12.09 1.62
CA VAL A 581 -28.70 11.61 1.24
C VAL A 581 -29.48 12.75 0.60
N LEU A 582 -29.81 12.63 -0.67
CA LEU A 582 -30.66 13.56 -1.40
C LEU A 582 -32.05 12.96 -1.53
N LEU A 583 -33.02 13.49 -0.79
CA LEU A 583 -34.44 13.17 -0.93
C LEU A 583 -35.10 14.31 -1.69
N LEU A 584 -35.18 14.15 -2.99
CA LEU A 584 -35.74 15.13 -3.90
C LEU A 584 -37.11 14.63 -4.34
N TRP A 585 -38.02 15.53 -4.69
CA TRP A 585 -39.30 15.09 -5.24
C TRP A 585 -39.35 15.32 -6.75
N LYS A 586 -38.82 16.46 -7.18
CA LYS A 586 -38.63 16.85 -8.57
C LYS A 586 -37.16 17.17 -8.80
N PRO A 587 -36.59 16.88 -9.99
CA PRO A 587 -35.26 17.38 -10.34
C PRO A 587 -35.22 18.91 -10.22
N PRO A 588 -34.32 19.48 -9.40
CA PRO A 588 -34.24 20.92 -9.25
C PRO A 588 -33.62 21.56 -10.49
N LYS A 589 -33.95 22.82 -10.75
CA LYS A 589 -33.55 23.51 -12.01
C LYS A 589 -32.03 23.65 -12.15
N ASP A 590 -31.30 23.68 -11.03
CA ASP A 590 -29.86 23.84 -10.92
C ASP A 590 -29.08 22.50 -10.88
N ILE A 591 -29.73 21.37 -11.18
CA ILE A 591 -29.11 20.04 -11.09
C ILE A 591 -27.82 19.90 -11.91
N LYS A 592 -27.73 20.56 -13.07
CA LYS A 592 -26.52 20.54 -13.92
C LYS A 592 -25.33 21.23 -13.23
N ASP A 593 -25.61 22.32 -12.53
CA ASP A 593 -24.59 23.06 -11.78
C ASP A 593 -24.12 22.25 -10.56
N VAL A 594 -25.04 21.52 -9.91
CA VAL A 594 -24.71 20.56 -8.83
C VAL A 594 -23.77 19.48 -9.33
N VAL A 595 -24.04 18.86 -10.49
CA VAL A 595 -23.16 17.83 -11.08
C VAL A 595 -21.78 18.39 -11.41
N LYS A 596 -21.72 19.59 -12.00
CA LYS A 596 -20.44 20.25 -12.27
C LYS A 596 -19.66 20.45 -10.98
N ARG A 597 -20.31 20.98 -9.95
CA ARG A 597 -19.69 21.27 -8.66
C ARG A 597 -19.24 20.02 -7.92
N TYR A 598 -20.02 18.95 -7.97
CA TYR A 598 -19.66 17.64 -7.43
C TYR A 598 -18.33 17.14 -8.01
N ASN A 599 -18.14 17.21 -9.32
CA ASN A 599 -16.89 16.80 -9.96
C ASN A 599 -15.69 17.64 -9.52
N GLU A 600 -15.88 18.95 -9.29
CA GLU A 600 -14.82 19.83 -8.75
C GLU A 600 -14.46 19.43 -7.31
N LEU A 601 -15.47 19.19 -6.46
CA LEU A 601 -15.28 18.80 -5.06
C LEU A 601 -14.59 17.45 -4.91
N LEU A 602 -14.89 16.48 -5.78
CA LEU A 602 -14.22 15.16 -5.80
C LEU A 602 -12.70 15.25 -6.01
N THR A 603 -12.21 16.23 -6.77
CA THR A 603 -10.78 16.37 -7.03
C THR A 603 -9.99 16.97 -5.86
N GLY A 604 -10.68 17.56 -4.88
CA GLY A 604 -10.06 18.29 -3.77
C GLY A 604 -10.18 17.62 -2.40
N THR A 605 -10.76 16.41 -2.32
CA THR A 605 -10.96 15.70 -1.05
C THR A 605 -10.34 14.31 -1.06
N ASP A 606 -9.72 13.92 0.05
CA ASP A 606 -9.27 12.55 0.33
C ASP A 606 -10.38 11.70 0.99
N SER A 607 -11.53 12.30 1.31
CA SER A 607 -12.68 11.60 1.92
C SER A 607 -13.51 10.86 0.88
N VAL A 608 -13.85 9.60 1.17
CA VAL A 608 -14.85 8.84 0.40
C VAL A 608 -16.24 9.16 0.95
N ILE A 609 -17.02 9.94 0.19
CA ILE A 609 -18.42 10.28 0.50
C ILE A 609 -19.33 9.53 -0.49
N GLU A 610 -20.17 8.64 0.02
CA GLU A 610 -21.20 7.96 -0.77
C GLU A 610 -22.44 8.87 -0.88
N ILE A 611 -23.07 8.91 -2.05
CA ILE A 611 -24.24 9.75 -2.32
C ILE A 611 -25.42 8.84 -2.70
N PHE A 612 -26.48 8.93 -1.90
CA PHE A 612 -27.78 8.31 -2.15
C PHE A 612 -28.75 9.34 -2.70
N VAL A 613 -29.41 9.02 -3.81
CA VAL A 613 -30.40 9.92 -4.43
C VAL A 613 -31.74 9.20 -4.56
N ALA A 614 -32.78 9.77 -3.97
CA ALA A 614 -34.16 9.35 -4.19
C ALA A 614 -34.99 10.49 -4.79
N SER A 615 -35.85 10.15 -5.75
CA SER A 615 -36.74 11.07 -6.47
C SER A 615 -38.09 10.42 -6.76
N ARG A 616 -39.19 11.17 -6.81
CA ARG A 616 -40.51 10.61 -7.18
C ARG A 616 -40.68 10.47 -8.69
N HIS A 617 -40.20 11.45 -9.46
CA HIS A 617 -40.42 11.45 -10.91
C HIS A 617 -39.68 10.28 -11.58
N ASP A 618 -40.42 9.51 -12.39
CA ASP A 618 -39.91 8.42 -13.23
C ASP A 618 -38.93 8.89 -14.33
N GLU A 619 -38.68 10.20 -14.42
CA GLU A 619 -37.59 10.72 -15.23
C GLU A 619 -36.27 10.34 -14.56
N LEU A 620 -35.65 9.30 -15.11
CA LEU A 620 -34.20 9.06 -15.09
C LEU A 620 -33.48 10.31 -15.62
N ASP A 621 -33.51 11.41 -14.89
CA ASP A 621 -32.64 12.53 -15.16
C ASP A 621 -31.22 11.98 -15.03
N ARG A 622 -30.56 11.84 -16.16
CA ARG A 622 -29.18 11.35 -16.24
C ARG A 622 -28.26 12.16 -15.33
N ASN A 623 -28.62 13.40 -15.00
CA ASN A 623 -27.88 14.24 -14.06
C ASN A 623 -28.06 13.81 -12.60
N LEU A 624 -29.26 13.40 -12.18
CA LEU A 624 -29.46 12.81 -10.84
C LEU A 624 -28.71 11.48 -10.70
N ALA A 625 -28.73 10.65 -11.75
CA ALA A 625 -27.96 9.41 -11.78
C ALA A 625 -26.44 9.67 -11.67
N LYS A 626 -25.91 10.73 -12.29
CA LYS A 626 -24.50 11.13 -12.18
C LYS A 626 -24.10 11.58 -10.77
N LEU A 627 -25.04 12.06 -9.95
CA LEU A 627 -24.76 12.38 -8.55
C LEU A 627 -24.75 11.15 -7.66
N SER A 628 -25.56 10.14 -7.99
CA SER A 628 -25.65 8.91 -7.21
C SER A 628 -24.38 8.08 -7.36
N SER A 629 -23.80 7.66 -6.24
CA SER A 629 -22.62 6.78 -6.23
C SER A 629 -22.92 5.38 -6.79
N SER A 630 -24.19 4.97 -6.85
CA SER A 630 -24.62 3.73 -7.51
C SER A 630 -25.01 3.93 -8.98
N GLY A 631 -25.01 5.17 -9.48
CA GLY A 631 -25.59 5.50 -10.79
C GLY A 631 -27.12 5.34 -10.85
N THR A 632 -27.76 4.99 -9.73
CA THR A 632 -29.21 4.70 -9.65
C THR A 632 -29.92 5.76 -8.82
N VAL A 633 -31.06 6.22 -9.33
CA VAL A 633 -31.99 7.09 -8.61
C VAL A 633 -33.15 6.23 -8.08
N TYR A 634 -33.42 6.29 -6.79
CA TYR A 634 -34.45 5.46 -6.15
C TYR A 634 -35.81 6.15 -6.16
N LYS A 635 -36.87 5.42 -6.48
CA LYS A 635 -38.22 5.97 -6.54
C LYS A 635 -38.79 6.19 -5.14
N VAL A 636 -39.26 7.41 -4.84
CA VAL A 636 -40.07 7.69 -3.65
C VAL A 636 -41.53 7.43 -3.99
N GLY A 637 -42.18 6.52 -3.24
CA GLY A 637 -43.59 6.19 -3.47
C GLY A 637 -44.56 7.01 -2.64
N LEU A 638 -45.83 7.02 -3.05
CA LEU A 638 -46.91 7.73 -2.36
C LEU A 638 -47.48 6.97 -1.15
N SER A 639 -47.26 5.66 -1.08
CA SER A 639 -47.68 4.84 0.04
C SER A 639 -46.60 4.77 1.11
N TYR A 640 -47.00 4.59 2.37
CA TYR A 640 -46.06 4.34 3.48
C TYR A 640 -45.18 3.10 3.22
N ALA A 641 -45.76 2.05 2.62
CA ALA A 641 -45.04 0.83 2.26
C ALA A 641 -43.94 1.09 1.22
N ASP A 642 -44.22 1.90 0.20
CA ASP A 642 -43.23 2.25 -0.82
C ASP A 642 -42.16 3.21 -0.27
N SER A 643 -42.56 4.15 0.61
CA SER A 643 -41.64 5.04 1.33
C SER A 643 -40.62 4.26 2.15
N CYS A 644 -41.04 3.18 2.81
CA CYS A 644 -40.17 2.28 3.57
C CYS A 644 -39.33 1.32 2.71
N ARG A 645 -39.63 1.12 1.42
CA ARG A 645 -38.70 0.38 0.53
C ARG A 645 -37.41 1.16 0.29
N THR A 646 -37.49 2.50 0.28
CA THR A 646 -36.32 3.39 0.18
C THR A 646 -35.35 3.18 1.34
N SER A 647 -35.85 2.93 2.56
CA SER A 647 -34.99 2.66 3.72
C SER A 647 -34.29 1.30 3.64
N THR A 648 -34.88 0.29 3.02
CA THR A 648 -34.17 -0.98 2.76
C THR A 648 -33.00 -0.78 1.79
N ARG A 649 -33.15 0.11 0.79
CA ARG A 649 -32.08 0.44 -0.16
C ARG A 649 -30.96 1.23 0.50
N ILE A 650 -31.28 2.21 1.34
CA ILE A 650 -30.26 2.95 2.09
C ILE A 650 -29.52 2.03 3.06
N ALA A 651 -30.22 1.11 3.72
CA ALA A 651 -29.61 0.13 4.62
C ALA A 651 -28.61 -0.76 3.87
N SER A 652 -28.91 -1.15 2.63
CA SER A 652 -27.96 -1.88 1.78
C SER A 652 -26.70 -1.05 1.44
N ILE A 653 -26.81 0.26 1.28
CA ILE A 653 -25.65 1.14 1.03
C ILE A 653 -24.83 1.35 2.32
N MET A 654 -25.51 1.49 3.46
CA MET A 654 -24.83 1.56 4.76
C MET A 654 -24.10 0.25 5.05
N GLN A 655 -24.72 -0.91 4.79
CA GLN A 655 -24.05 -2.22 4.85
C GLN A 655 -22.85 -2.30 3.91
N ARG A 656 -22.97 -1.77 2.68
CA ARG A 656 -21.83 -1.67 1.77
C ARG A 656 -20.69 -0.83 2.36
N LEU A 657 -20.98 0.34 2.93
CA LEU A 657 -20.02 1.18 3.64
C LEU A 657 -19.39 0.46 4.85
N HIS A 658 -20.13 -0.44 5.49
CA HIS A 658 -19.63 -1.28 6.58
C HIS A 658 -18.72 -2.41 6.10
N CYS A 659 -18.84 -2.86 4.84
CA CYS A 659 -18.20 -4.07 4.33
C CYS A 659 -17.08 -3.84 3.31
N LEU A 660 -17.11 -2.74 2.55
CA LEU A 660 -16.11 -2.42 1.53
C LEU A 660 -15.09 -1.41 2.06
N ARG A 661 -13.94 -1.92 2.51
CA ARG A 661 -12.69 -1.19 2.68
C ARG A 661 -11.50 -2.08 2.36
#